data_AF-A0A6A7C3N1-F1
#
_entry.id   AF-A0A6A7C3N1-F1
#
_cell.length_a   1.000
_cell.length_b   1.000
_cell.length_c   1.000
_cell.angle_alpha   90.00
_cell.angle_beta   90.00
_cell.angle_gamma   90.00
#
_symmetry.space_group_name_H-M   'P 1'
#
loop_
_entity.id
_entity.type
_entity.pdbx_description
1 polymer ?
#
loop_
_entity_poly.entity_id
_entity_poly.type
_entity_poly.pdbx_seq_one_letter_code
_entity_poly.pdbx_strand_id
1 'polypeptide(L)'
;MRLSSLVYAAGLAVVQADFVPLRPPSFPLAVRSPYFHTWLPAGSDQGNGGYLAGEWPIFWHGQIVGWQGLVSVDNTTYTWLGKAPENVDLANQTRAEYTSTRSIFTLTAGPVELTATFLSPVHADDMKRASLPVSYLDVAVRSLDGKEHQVHLYTDISAEWVSGDHGAIAEWNYHTSGNIAYHKVYRQQQLQFSETDDQANWGNWYYTTANTNKVTHRSGADTDVRGQFINKGILDNSADTKYRAINNRWPVMGFAVDLGRVAKSSVNTVFQLSLHQDQCIQFQGAKDYTPLPCLWKSYFSNDVDAVSYFFGEYQQESVIATQVDSQISKDSIAADGQDYLSMTSLATRQAFASLEWTNTPGTPYLFMKEIASDGNMNTVDVIFPFHVMSLYMNATILKLLLDPLFIQQENGHWPKKYAVHDIGSQFPNATGHPDGNSEDMPVEECGDMIIMMLAHAQRTNDNSYLSQHYNILKQWNEYLVEDTLIPNNQLSTDDFAGPLVNQTNLALKGIIGIEAMSRIANLTNHASDAANFTKIAHNYISKWRQYGFTDSTPTTLAHSRLNYNDPQSHGILYSLYHDALLGLNLVPREVFSMQSNFYPTLFNTYGVPLDTRHGYTKIDWELHAAAVASESTSKMFMQTLRKYVAETKVGFGFPDLYETDTAELPAGISFITRPVIGGVFAQLALEGRGFVRPG
;
A
#
# COMPACT_ATOMS: atom_id res chain seq x y z
N MET A 1 -40.59 58.84 -15.07
CA MET A 1 -39.88 57.76 -15.79
C MET A 1 -38.48 57.67 -15.19
N ARG A 2 -38.24 56.72 -14.28
CA ARG A 2 -36.91 56.42 -13.73
C ARG A 2 -36.52 55.05 -14.24
N LEU A 3 -35.42 54.97 -15.00
CA LEU A 3 -34.80 53.71 -15.39
C LEU A 3 -34.05 53.14 -14.19
N SER A 4 -34.34 51.89 -13.86
CA SER A 4 -33.61 51.09 -12.88
C SER A 4 -32.62 50.20 -13.62
N SER A 5 -31.33 50.39 -13.37
CA SER A 5 -30.25 49.54 -13.86
C SER A 5 -30.26 48.19 -13.11
N LEU A 6 -30.43 47.08 -13.83
CA LEU A 6 -30.13 45.74 -13.30
C LEU A 6 -28.63 45.47 -13.48
N VAL A 7 -27.94 45.28 -12.36
CA VAL A 7 -26.58 44.72 -12.32
C VAL A 7 -26.72 43.20 -12.32
N TYR A 8 -26.29 42.54 -13.38
CA TYR A 8 -26.06 41.09 -13.39
C TYR A 8 -24.73 40.82 -12.69
N ALA A 9 -24.78 40.27 -11.48
CA ALA A 9 -23.63 39.60 -10.87
C ALA A 9 -23.49 38.22 -11.51
N ALA A 10 -22.57 38.07 -12.47
CA ALA A 10 -22.13 36.76 -12.93
C ALA A 10 -21.22 36.18 -11.84
N GLY A 11 -21.77 35.33 -10.97
CA GLY A 11 -20.94 34.50 -10.10
C GLY A 11 -20.15 33.52 -10.96
N LEU A 12 -18.82 33.56 -10.88
CA LEU A 12 -17.96 32.49 -11.38
C LEU A 12 -18.33 31.23 -10.59
N ALA A 13 -19.03 30.29 -11.23
CA ALA A 13 -19.20 28.96 -10.67
C ALA A 13 -17.81 28.32 -10.62
N VAL A 14 -17.28 28.11 -9.41
CA VAL A 14 -16.12 27.24 -9.22
C VAL A 14 -16.58 25.84 -9.60
N VAL A 15 -16.14 25.36 -10.76
CA VAL A 15 -16.42 23.99 -11.19
C VAL A 15 -15.57 23.08 -10.32
N GLN A 16 -16.22 22.28 -9.47
CA GLN A 16 -15.55 21.24 -8.70
C GLN A 16 -14.92 20.22 -9.66
N ALA A 17 -13.70 19.75 -9.37
CA ALA A 17 -13.04 18.77 -10.22
C ALA A 17 -13.83 17.44 -10.24
N ASP A 18 -13.87 16.80 -11.41
CA ASP A 18 -14.42 15.46 -11.53
C ASP A 18 -13.43 14.43 -10.96
N PHE A 19 -13.88 13.55 -10.06
CA PHE A 19 -13.07 12.50 -9.47
C PHE A 19 -13.49 11.13 -9.98
N VAL A 20 -12.55 10.33 -10.48
CA VAL A 20 -12.81 9.01 -11.06
C VAL A 20 -11.89 7.96 -10.43
N PRO A 21 -12.42 6.82 -9.92
CA PRO A 21 -13.85 6.47 -9.78
C PRO A 21 -14.58 7.24 -8.66
N LEU A 22 -13.85 7.78 -7.69
CA LEU A 22 -14.31 8.73 -6.66
C LEU A 22 -13.11 9.48 -6.08
N ARG A 23 -13.30 10.44 -5.17
CA ARG A 23 -12.20 11.14 -4.49
C ARG A 23 -11.60 10.21 -3.42
N PRO A 24 -10.32 9.80 -3.51
CA PRO A 24 -9.68 8.98 -2.48
C PRO A 24 -9.31 9.84 -1.24
N PRO A 25 -8.89 9.23 -0.11
CA PRO A 25 -8.32 9.95 1.03
C PRO A 25 -7.03 10.68 0.64
N SER A 26 -6.21 10.06 -0.21
CA SER A 26 -5.04 10.66 -0.87
C SER A 26 -4.77 10.00 -2.22
N PHE A 27 -4.18 10.72 -3.15
CA PHE A 27 -3.72 10.14 -4.42
C PHE A 27 -2.27 9.63 -4.30
N PRO A 28 -1.97 8.40 -4.73
CA PRO A 28 -0.59 7.91 -4.81
C PRO A 28 0.16 8.68 -5.92
N LEU A 29 1.21 9.42 -5.60
CA LEU A 29 2.03 10.10 -6.62
C LEU A 29 3.28 9.27 -6.97
N ALA A 30 3.98 8.79 -5.95
CA ALA A 30 5.25 8.07 -6.07
C ALA A 30 5.31 6.98 -4.99
N VAL A 31 4.70 5.82 -5.25
CA VAL A 31 4.43 4.77 -4.24
C VAL A 31 4.98 3.43 -4.73
N ARG A 32 6.18 3.07 -4.27
CA ARG A 32 6.97 1.95 -4.82
C ARG A 32 7.68 1.07 -3.79
N SER A 33 8.09 1.61 -2.64
CA SER A 33 8.77 0.87 -1.57
C SER A 33 8.61 1.61 -0.23
N PRO A 34 9.00 1.03 0.92
CA PRO A 34 8.75 1.63 2.23
C PRO A 34 9.29 3.06 2.38
N TYR A 35 10.40 3.36 1.70
CA TYR A 35 11.06 4.67 1.69
C TYR A 35 10.79 5.50 0.42
N PHE A 36 10.07 4.96 -0.56
CA PHE A 36 9.62 5.66 -1.77
C PHE A 36 8.09 5.66 -1.79
N HIS A 37 7.49 6.57 -1.02
CA HIS A 37 6.08 6.46 -0.64
C HIS A 37 5.40 7.84 -0.46
N THR A 38 5.17 8.54 -1.56
CA THR A 38 4.68 9.92 -1.63
C THR A 38 3.23 10.02 -2.11
N TRP A 39 2.45 10.86 -1.44
CA TRP A 39 1.00 11.01 -1.58
C TRP A 39 0.60 12.48 -1.76
N LEU A 40 -0.50 12.72 -2.47
CA LEU A 40 -1.21 14.00 -2.48
C LEU A 40 -2.41 13.91 -1.53
N PRO A 41 -2.40 14.65 -0.41
CA PRO A 41 -3.52 14.69 0.53
C PRO A 41 -4.81 15.18 -0.13
N ALA A 42 -5.86 14.36 -0.09
CA ALA A 42 -7.16 14.71 -0.65
C ALA A 42 -8.25 14.89 0.41
N GLY A 43 -8.08 14.32 1.60
CA GLY A 43 -8.87 14.60 2.79
C GLY A 43 -8.90 16.09 3.16
N SER A 44 -9.90 16.50 3.93
CA SER A 44 -9.99 17.89 4.43
C SER A 44 -9.20 18.10 5.73
N ASP A 45 -8.80 17.02 6.39
CA ASP A 45 -7.77 17.01 7.42
C ASP A 45 -6.43 16.74 6.73
N GLN A 46 -5.47 17.64 6.86
CA GLN A 46 -4.16 17.63 6.20
C GLN A 46 -4.14 17.82 4.67
N GLY A 47 -5.27 17.99 3.99
CA GLY A 47 -5.30 18.16 2.53
C GLY A 47 -6.25 19.24 2.02
N ASN A 48 -6.25 19.41 0.70
CA ASN A 48 -6.96 20.49 0.01
C ASN A 48 -8.15 20.01 -0.86
N GLY A 49 -8.62 18.77 -0.67
CA GLY A 49 -9.66 18.17 -1.50
C GLY A 49 -9.13 17.39 -2.72
N GLY A 50 -7.81 17.20 -2.84
CA GLY A 50 -7.19 16.40 -3.90
C GLY A 50 -6.81 17.20 -5.13
N TYR A 51 -6.49 18.47 -4.94
CA TYR A 51 -6.04 19.39 -5.99
C TYR A 51 -4.52 19.40 -6.03
N LEU A 52 -3.95 19.04 -7.19
CA LEU A 52 -2.50 18.90 -7.37
C LEU A 52 -1.76 20.23 -7.17
N ALA A 53 -2.37 21.34 -7.58
CA ALA A 53 -1.88 22.70 -7.37
C ALA A 53 -2.40 23.26 -6.05
N GLY A 54 -1.51 23.86 -5.26
CA GLY A 54 -1.84 24.51 -4.00
C GLY A 54 -1.70 23.64 -2.75
N GLU A 55 -1.22 22.40 -2.88
CA GLU A 55 -0.89 21.53 -1.75
C GLU A 55 0.45 20.83 -1.94
N TRP A 56 1.16 20.60 -0.83
CA TRP A 56 2.40 19.84 -0.86
C TRP A 56 2.13 18.34 -0.87
N PRO A 57 2.84 17.57 -1.74
CA PRO A 57 2.96 16.15 -1.53
C PRO A 57 3.63 15.84 -0.19
N ILE A 58 3.17 14.76 0.44
CA ILE A 58 3.70 14.27 1.72
C ILE A 58 4.24 12.84 1.57
N PHE A 59 5.25 12.51 2.37
CA PHE A 59 5.59 11.13 2.65
C PHE A 59 4.44 10.47 3.42
N TRP A 60 4.36 9.14 3.40
CA TRP A 60 3.24 8.41 4.03
C TRP A 60 3.03 8.77 5.51
N HIS A 61 4.11 9.15 6.21
CA HIS A 61 4.10 9.55 7.62
C HIS A 61 3.89 11.06 7.86
N GLY A 62 3.51 11.82 6.81
CA GLY A 62 3.03 13.21 6.94
C GLY A 62 4.06 14.31 6.71
N GLN A 63 5.34 13.97 6.55
CA GLN A 63 6.38 14.94 6.24
C GLN A 63 6.21 15.47 4.82
N ILE A 64 6.43 16.76 4.64
CA ILE A 64 6.46 17.37 3.31
C ILE A 64 7.65 16.79 2.52
N VAL A 65 7.37 16.30 1.33
CA VAL A 65 8.39 15.94 0.34
C VAL A 65 8.18 16.84 -0.87
N GLY A 66 8.77 18.03 -0.80
CA GLY A 66 8.55 19.09 -1.79
C GLY A 66 8.72 18.58 -3.22
N TRP A 67 7.65 18.64 -3.99
CA TRP A 67 7.64 18.42 -5.43
C TRP A 67 6.82 19.54 -6.05
N GLN A 68 7.48 20.36 -6.85
CA GLN A 68 6.91 21.58 -7.41
C GLN A 68 6.80 21.45 -8.92
N GLY A 69 5.74 22.04 -9.48
CA GLY A 69 5.55 22.20 -10.92
C GLY A 69 5.04 23.59 -11.26
N LEU A 70 5.70 24.23 -12.23
CA LEU A 70 5.28 25.51 -12.81
C LEU A 70 5.15 25.37 -14.34
N VAL A 71 4.26 26.14 -14.95
CA VAL A 71 4.13 26.22 -16.41
C VAL A 71 3.96 27.67 -16.82
N SER A 72 4.76 28.13 -17.78
CA SER A 72 4.63 29.46 -18.38
C SER A 72 3.96 29.34 -19.75
N VAL A 73 2.84 30.03 -19.94
CA VAL A 73 2.06 30.07 -21.18
C VAL A 73 1.94 31.52 -21.64
N ASP A 74 2.52 31.84 -22.79
CA ASP A 74 2.57 33.22 -23.34
C ASP A 74 3.00 34.28 -22.30
N ASN A 75 4.04 33.95 -21.52
CA ASN A 75 4.63 34.74 -20.43
C ASN A 75 3.78 34.86 -19.14
N THR A 76 2.68 34.11 -19.02
CA THR A 76 1.94 33.98 -17.74
C THR A 76 2.30 32.66 -17.09
N THR A 77 2.77 32.70 -15.84
CA THR A 77 3.17 31.49 -15.10
C THR A 77 2.03 31.02 -14.21
N TYR A 78 1.85 29.70 -14.15
CA TYR A 78 0.88 29.02 -13.28
C TYR A 78 1.57 27.90 -12.48
N THR A 79 1.13 27.71 -11.24
CA THR A 79 1.49 26.54 -10.41
C THR A 79 0.54 25.39 -10.73
N TRP A 80 1.08 24.23 -11.13
CA TRP A 80 0.27 23.06 -11.49
C TRP A 80 0.51 21.84 -10.57
N LEU A 81 1.58 21.84 -9.79
CA LEU A 81 1.92 20.84 -8.78
C LEU A 81 2.63 21.52 -7.61
N GLY A 82 2.28 21.16 -6.38
CA GLY A 82 2.90 21.74 -5.19
C GLY A 82 2.26 23.07 -4.79
N LYS A 83 2.80 23.69 -3.73
CA LYS A 83 2.14 24.83 -3.06
C LYS A 83 2.85 26.17 -3.24
N ALA A 84 4.08 26.19 -3.77
CA ALA A 84 4.89 27.41 -3.79
C ALA A 84 5.37 27.84 -5.19
N PRO A 85 5.58 29.14 -5.43
CA PRO A 85 5.33 30.24 -4.50
C PRO A 85 3.86 30.68 -4.52
N GLU A 86 3.38 31.25 -3.42
CA GLU A 86 1.96 31.62 -3.23
C GLU A 86 1.50 32.80 -4.11
N ASN A 87 2.43 33.54 -4.72
CA ASN A 87 2.14 34.72 -5.54
C ASN A 87 2.01 34.40 -7.04
N VAL A 88 1.84 33.13 -7.40
CA VAL A 88 1.66 32.65 -8.76
C VAL A 88 0.28 32.00 -8.87
N ASP A 89 -0.44 32.30 -9.95
CA ASP A 89 -1.79 31.77 -10.17
C ASP A 89 -1.78 30.23 -10.21
N LEU A 90 -2.80 29.59 -9.62
CA LEU A 90 -2.93 28.14 -9.69
C LEU A 90 -3.54 27.72 -11.03
N ALA A 91 -3.02 26.65 -11.62
CA ALA A 91 -3.69 25.96 -12.72
C ALA A 91 -5.00 25.36 -12.20
N ASN A 92 -6.07 25.49 -12.96
CA ASN A 92 -7.39 25.02 -12.54
C ASN A 92 -7.55 23.53 -12.88
N GLN A 93 -7.55 22.67 -11.86
CA GLN A 93 -7.80 21.24 -12.01
C GLN A 93 -9.26 20.96 -12.37
N THR A 94 -9.49 20.31 -13.49
CA THR A 94 -10.82 19.94 -13.98
C THR A 94 -11.15 18.48 -13.71
N ARG A 95 -10.15 17.60 -13.62
CA ARG A 95 -10.33 16.16 -13.39
C ARG A 95 -9.16 15.54 -12.64
N ALA A 96 -9.45 14.58 -11.77
CA ALA A 96 -8.47 13.69 -11.15
C ALA A 96 -8.97 12.24 -11.25
N GLU A 97 -8.08 11.35 -11.66
CA GLU A 97 -8.35 9.93 -11.83
C GLU A 97 -7.26 9.10 -11.15
N TYR A 98 -7.63 7.96 -10.56
CA TYR A 98 -6.65 6.95 -10.18
C TYR A 98 -7.01 5.58 -10.76
N THR A 99 -5.97 4.84 -11.13
CA THR A 99 -6.01 3.41 -11.47
C THR A 99 -5.15 2.63 -10.48
N SER A 100 -5.03 1.33 -10.68
CA SER A 100 -4.15 0.47 -9.88
C SER A 100 -2.68 0.92 -9.91
N THR A 101 -2.22 1.56 -10.99
CA THR A 101 -0.82 1.98 -11.17
C THR A 101 -0.62 3.49 -11.44
N ARG A 102 -1.69 4.25 -11.71
CA ARG A 102 -1.60 5.67 -12.10
C ARG A 102 -2.44 6.61 -11.27
N SER A 103 -1.98 7.85 -11.15
CA SER A 103 -2.79 9.00 -10.75
C SER A 103 -2.67 10.04 -11.86
N ILE A 104 -3.80 10.50 -12.39
CA ILE A 104 -3.88 11.32 -13.60
C ILE A 104 -4.67 12.59 -13.27
N PHE A 105 -4.05 13.74 -13.48
CA PHE A 105 -4.67 15.04 -13.23
C PHE A 105 -4.76 15.83 -14.52
N THR A 106 -5.94 16.36 -14.83
CA THR A 106 -6.16 17.28 -15.95
C THR A 106 -6.41 18.66 -15.41
N LEU A 107 -5.62 19.64 -15.86
CA LEU A 107 -5.65 21.03 -15.43
C LEU A 107 -5.69 21.96 -16.64
N THR A 108 -6.22 23.17 -16.45
CA THR A 108 -6.15 24.25 -17.42
C THR A 108 -5.26 25.38 -16.89
N ALA A 109 -4.32 25.85 -17.71
CA ALA A 109 -3.43 26.97 -17.43
C ALA A 109 -3.54 28.00 -18.57
N GLY A 110 -4.40 29.01 -18.40
CA GLY A 110 -4.75 29.91 -19.50
C GLY A 110 -5.36 29.15 -20.70
N PRO A 111 -4.83 29.30 -21.93
CA PRO A 111 -5.38 28.68 -23.14
C PRO A 111 -4.91 27.23 -23.40
N VAL A 112 -4.17 26.60 -22.48
CA VAL A 112 -3.68 25.22 -22.64
C VAL A 112 -4.25 24.28 -21.57
N GLU A 113 -4.34 23.01 -21.92
CA GLU A 113 -4.59 21.90 -21.00
C GLU A 113 -3.27 21.20 -20.69
N LEU A 114 -3.09 20.86 -19.42
CA LEU A 114 -1.98 20.08 -18.89
C LEU A 114 -2.53 18.80 -18.28
N THR A 115 -2.01 17.66 -18.71
CA THR A 115 -2.32 16.35 -18.12
C THR A 115 -1.07 15.79 -17.46
N ALA A 116 -1.06 15.71 -16.14
CA ALA A 116 0.01 15.14 -15.35
C ALA A 116 -0.34 13.68 -14.98
N THR A 117 0.42 12.73 -15.50
CA THR A 117 0.28 11.31 -15.20
C THR A 117 1.43 10.85 -14.32
N PHE A 118 1.11 10.54 -13.07
CA PHE A 118 2.01 9.88 -12.12
C PHE A 118 1.87 8.38 -12.29
N LEU A 119 2.94 7.71 -12.67
CA LEU A 119 3.00 6.26 -12.84
C LEU A 119 3.92 5.67 -11.79
N SER A 120 3.38 4.78 -10.95
CA SER A 120 4.14 3.92 -10.04
C SER A 120 3.88 2.47 -10.45
N PRO A 121 4.74 1.88 -11.30
CA PRO A 121 4.54 0.52 -11.80
C PRO A 121 4.47 -0.51 -10.68
N VAL A 122 3.66 -1.56 -10.88
CA VAL A 122 3.56 -2.71 -9.97
C VAL A 122 3.93 -3.96 -10.75
N HIS A 123 4.91 -4.70 -10.24
CA HIS A 123 5.48 -5.88 -10.91
C HIS A 123 5.40 -7.09 -9.99
N ALA A 124 4.41 -7.96 -10.24
CA ALA A 124 4.26 -9.21 -9.50
C ALA A 124 5.13 -10.35 -10.09
N ASP A 125 5.46 -10.28 -11.38
CA ASP A 125 6.11 -11.35 -12.14
C ASP A 125 7.50 -10.99 -12.71
N ASP A 126 7.96 -9.75 -12.51
CA ASP A 126 9.26 -9.27 -13.01
C ASP A 126 10.10 -8.72 -11.87
N MET A 127 10.93 -9.58 -11.28
CA MET A 127 11.80 -9.23 -10.16
C MET A 127 12.80 -8.12 -10.51
N LYS A 128 13.27 -8.06 -11.76
CA LYS A 128 14.22 -7.03 -12.18
C LYS A 128 13.56 -5.66 -12.08
N ARG A 129 12.35 -5.52 -12.63
CA ARG A 129 11.60 -4.25 -12.56
C ARG A 129 11.04 -3.95 -11.17
N ALA A 130 10.67 -4.99 -10.43
CA ALA A 130 10.22 -4.84 -9.05
C ALA A 130 11.33 -4.33 -8.10
N SER A 131 12.58 -4.71 -8.37
CA SER A 131 13.70 -4.55 -7.43
C SER A 131 14.30 -3.15 -7.28
N LEU A 132 14.05 -2.22 -8.21
CA LEU A 132 14.44 -0.82 -8.05
C LEU A 132 13.19 0.04 -7.88
N PRO A 133 13.08 0.83 -6.79
CA PRO A 133 12.01 1.81 -6.65
C PRO A 133 12.15 2.90 -7.73
N VAL A 134 11.23 2.88 -8.70
CA VAL A 134 11.15 3.85 -9.80
C VAL A 134 9.70 4.31 -9.98
N SER A 135 9.51 5.62 -10.11
CA SER A 135 8.23 6.23 -10.51
C SER A 135 8.44 7.30 -11.58
N TYR A 136 7.42 7.53 -12.40
CA TYR A 136 7.45 8.47 -13.51
C TYR A 136 6.38 9.55 -13.35
N LEU A 137 6.68 10.72 -13.90
CA LEU A 137 5.76 11.82 -14.12
C LEU A 137 5.80 12.17 -15.61
N ASP A 138 4.71 11.93 -16.33
CA ASP A 138 4.53 12.37 -17.72
C ASP A 138 3.57 13.54 -17.77
N VAL A 139 4.06 14.66 -18.31
CA VAL A 139 3.29 15.90 -18.44
C VAL A 139 3.03 16.16 -19.91
N ALA A 140 1.77 16.01 -20.31
CA ALA A 140 1.29 16.31 -21.65
C ALA A 140 0.65 17.69 -21.69
N VAL A 141 1.04 18.55 -22.64
CA VAL A 141 0.45 19.88 -22.83
C VAL A 141 -0.11 20.04 -24.23
N ARG A 142 -1.34 20.57 -24.36
CA ARG A 142 -1.97 20.89 -25.65
C ARG A 142 -2.76 22.20 -25.60
N SER A 143 -2.89 22.88 -26.74
CA SER A 143 -3.78 24.04 -26.89
C SER A 143 -5.25 23.62 -26.85
N LEU A 144 -6.06 24.42 -26.13
CA LEU A 144 -7.52 24.27 -26.08
C LEU A 144 -8.24 25.13 -27.13
N ASP A 145 -7.66 26.27 -27.53
CA ASP A 145 -8.30 27.22 -28.45
C ASP A 145 -7.90 27.02 -29.93
N GLY A 146 -7.01 26.04 -30.20
CA GLY A 146 -6.52 25.70 -31.53
C GLY A 146 -5.42 26.62 -32.06
N LYS A 147 -4.98 27.62 -31.28
CA LYS A 147 -3.82 28.47 -31.61
C LYS A 147 -2.53 27.87 -31.06
N GLU A 148 -1.41 28.39 -31.56
CA GLU A 148 -0.09 28.09 -31.04
C GLU A 148 0.26 29.00 -29.86
N HIS A 149 0.65 28.39 -28.73
CA HIS A 149 1.10 29.09 -27.53
C HIS A 149 2.56 28.77 -27.24
N GLN A 150 3.34 29.76 -26.82
CA GLN A 150 4.70 29.50 -26.34
C GLN A 150 4.61 28.92 -24.92
N VAL A 151 5.12 27.71 -24.72
CA VAL A 151 5.03 27.00 -23.44
C VAL A 151 6.40 26.59 -22.91
N HIS A 152 6.66 26.89 -21.64
CA HIS A 152 7.79 26.35 -20.89
C HIS A 152 7.26 25.58 -19.68
N LEU A 153 7.82 24.41 -19.43
CA LEU A 153 7.46 23.55 -18.31
C LEU A 153 8.60 23.53 -17.28
N TYR A 154 8.28 23.57 -16.00
CA TYR A 154 9.24 23.47 -14.91
C TYR A 154 8.78 22.49 -13.85
N THR A 155 9.74 21.79 -13.26
CA THR A 155 9.51 20.99 -12.05
C THR A 155 10.79 20.82 -11.24
N ASP A 156 10.66 20.78 -9.92
CA ASP A 156 11.74 20.49 -8.97
C ASP A 156 11.30 19.49 -7.90
N ILE A 157 12.27 18.79 -7.34
CA ILE A 157 12.14 18.15 -6.03
C ILE A 157 13.00 18.88 -5.00
N SER A 158 12.60 18.89 -3.73
CA SER A 158 13.40 19.40 -2.62
C SER A 158 14.34 18.35 -2.04
N ALA A 159 15.27 18.76 -1.19
CA ALA A 159 16.10 17.84 -0.42
C ALA A 159 15.33 17.10 0.70
N GLU A 160 14.05 17.40 0.95
CA GLU A 160 13.23 16.74 1.98
C GLU A 160 12.95 15.26 1.67
N TRP A 161 13.13 14.86 0.40
CA TRP A 161 13.06 13.46 -0.01
C TRP A 161 14.16 12.57 0.62
N VAL A 162 15.26 13.18 1.06
CA VAL A 162 16.50 12.48 1.38
C VAL A 162 16.51 11.83 2.76
N SER A 163 15.81 12.39 3.73
CA SER A 163 15.80 11.94 5.13
C SER A 163 14.76 12.74 5.92
N GLY A 164 14.16 12.14 6.95
CA GLY A 164 13.32 12.85 7.92
C GLY A 164 14.10 13.74 8.90
N ASP A 165 15.43 13.53 9.02
CA ASP A 165 16.31 14.46 9.74
C ASP A 165 16.57 15.69 8.89
N HIS A 166 15.65 16.65 8.92
CA HIS A 166 15.78 17.89 8.14
C HIS A 166 16.94 18.81 8.60
N GLY A 167 17.61 18.49 9.71
CA GLY A 167 18.85 19.13 10.14
C GLY A 167 20.10 18.56 9.45
N ALA A 168 20.00 17.37 8.85
CA ALA A 168 21.09 16.73 8.12
C ALA A 168 21.47 17.52 6.87
N ILE A 169 22.76 17.50 6.54
CA ILE A 169 23.29 18.12 5.33
C ILE A 169 22.97 17.24 4.12
N ALA A 170 22.25 17.80 3.15
CA ALA A 170 22.05 17.20 1.84
C ALA A 170 23.16 17.63 0.89
N GLU A 171 23.63 16.68 0.08
CA GLU A 171 24.56 16.90 -1.02
C GLU A 171 23.86 16.60 -2.35
N TRP A 172 24.15 17.39 -3.39
CA TRP A 172 23.52 17.24 -4.70
C TRP A 172 24.46 17.55 -5.85
N ASN A 173 24.22 16.92 -7.00
CA ASN A 173 24.98 17.11 -8.22
C ASN A 173 24.08 17.00 -9.44
N TYR A 174 24.46 17.67 -10.53
CA TYR A 174 23.83 17.52 -11.83
C TYR A 174 24.80 16.88 -12.82
N HIS A 175 24.30 15.92 -13.59
CA HIS A 175 25.07 15.25 -14.63
C HIS A 175 24.19 14.90 -15.84
N THR A 176 24.87 14.56 -16.94
CA THR A 176 24.26 13.95 -18.12
C THR A 176 24.94 12.63 -18.43
N SER A 177 24.18 11.64 -18.90
CA SER A 177 24.71 10.37 -19.39
C SER A 177 23.92 9.93 -20.61
N GLY A 178 24.55 9.90 -21.79
CA GLY A 178 23.85 9.60 -23.04
C GLY A 178 22.61 10.50 -23.23
N ASN A 179 21.44 9.86 -23.28
CA ASN A 179 20.15 10.52 -23.54
C ASN A 179 19.45 11.04 -22.27
N ILE A 180 20.06 10.93 -21.09
CA ILE A 180 19.46 11.39 -19.83
C ILE A 180 20.24 12.54 -19.18
N ALA A 181 19.50 13.46 -18.57
CA ALA A 181 19.98 14.52 -17.70
C ALA A 181 19.37 14.27 -16.32
N TYR A 182 20.18 14.30 -15.26
CA TYR A 182 19.71 13.95 -13.93
C TYR A 182 20.36 14.80 -12.84
N HIS A 183 19.58 15.07 -11.80
CA HIS A 183 20.08 15.47 -10.50
C HIS A 183 20.21 14.24 -9.61
N LYS A 184 21.32 14.13 -8.90
CA LYS A 184 21.51 13.20 -7.79
C LYS A 184 21.45 14.00 -6.48
N VAL A 185 20.67 13.57 -5.50
CA VAL A 185 20.61 14.18 -4.17
C VAL A 185 20.64 13.09 -3.09
N TYR A 186 21.36 13.32 -2.00
CA TYR A 186 21.56 12.32 -0.94
C TYR A 186 22.01 12.95 0.37
N ARG A 187 21.88 12.21 1.48
CA ARG A 187 22.35 12.64 2.80
C ARG A 187 23.87 12.55 2.80
N GLN A 188 24.58 13.64 3.08
CA GLN A 188 26.03 13.65 2.96
C GLN A 188 26.68 12.62 3.89
N GLN A 189 26.17 12.51 5.12
CA GLN A 189 26.48 11.39 6.00
C GLN A 189 25.41 10.31 5.81
N GLN A 190 25.75 9.17 5.22
CA GLN A 190 24.81 8.05 5.06
C GLN A 190 24.80 7.19 6.32
N LEU A 191 23.62 6.87 6.86
CA LEU A 191 23.48 5.97 8.02
C LEU A 191 22.69 4.74 7.59
N GLN A 192 23.41 3.70 7.16
CA GLN A 192 22.80 2.46 6.69
C GLN A 192 21.91 1.82 7.77
N PHE A 193 20.83 1.19 7.32
CA PHE A 193 19.86 0.47 8.17
C PHE A 193 19.24 1.32 9.28
N SER A 194 19.12 2.63 9.04
CA SER A 194 18.46 3.54 9.97
C SER A 194 17.48 4.45 9.23
N GLU A 195 16.53 4.96 9.99
CA GLU A 195 15.50 5.90 9.56
C GLU A 195 15.30 6.99 10.61
N THR A 196 14.76 8.12 10.17
CA THR A 196 14.26 9.20 11.03
C THR A 196 12.86 9.51 10.56
N ASP A 197 11.89 9.45 11.48
CA ASP A 197 10.46 9.60 11.19
C ASP A 197 10.02 8.75 9.97
N ASP A 198 10.43 7.48 9.93
CA ASP A 198 10.12 6.52 8.85
C ASP A 198 10.71 6.81 7.47
N GLN A 199 11.52 7.85 7.30
CA GLN A 199 12.30 8.08 6.09
C GLN A 199 13.73 7.56 6.27
N ALA A 200 14.27 6.87 5.25
CA ALA A 200 15.64 6.37 5.29
C ALA A 200 16.66 7.48 5.53
N ASN A 201 17.70 7.19 6.33
CA ASN A 201 18.87 8.07 6.47
C ASN A 201 19.99 7.70 5.48
N TRP A 202 19.64 7.01 4.40
CA TRP A 202 20.54 6.45 3.41
C TRP A 202 19.90 6.42 2.02
N GLY A 203 20.69 6.10 1.01
CA GLY A 203 20.28 6.01 -0.38
C GLY A 203 20.59 7.27 -1.19
N ASN A 204 20.55 7.09 -2.50
CA ASN A 204 20.77 8.09 -3.53
C ASN A 204 19.46 8.31 -4.31
N TRP A 205 18.93 9.53 -4.26
CA TRP A 205 17.79 9.91 -5.08
C TRP A 205 18.27 10.45 -6.42
N TYR A 206 17.62 10.02 -7.50
CA TYR A 206 17.84 10.51 -8.84
C TYR A 206 16.56 11.11 -9.39
N TYR A 207 16.62 12.37 -9.82
CA TYR A 207 15.55 13.04 -10.56
C TYR A 207 16.01 13.28 -11.99
N THR A 208 15.34 12.66 -12.96
CA THR A 208 15.87 12.45 -14.32
C THR A 208 14.88 12.90 -15.38
N THR A 209 15.37 13.48 -16.48
CA THR A 209 14.62 13.75 -17.71
C THR A 209 15.49 13.53 -18.95
N ALA A 210 14.94 13.73 -20.15
CA ALA A 210 15.66 13.59 -21.40
C ALA A 210 16.74 14.69 -21.54
N ASN A 211 17.96 14.31 -21.90
CA ASN A 211 19.03 15.24 -22.21
C ASN A 211 18.83 15.82 -23.62
N THR A 212 18.21 16.99 -23.71
CA THR A 212 18.00 17.70 -24.98
C THR A 212 18.46 19.15 -24.86
N ASN A 213 18.68 19.81 -26.00
CA ASN A 213 19.02 21.24 -26.02
C ASN A 213 17.87 22.17 -25.56
N LYS A 214 16.68 21.62 -25.31
CA LYS A 214 15.52 22.33 -24.75
C LYS A 214 15.46 22.27 -23.23
N VAL A 215 16.28 21.43 -22.61
CA VAL A 215 16.31 21.27 -21.16
C VAL A 215 17.37 22.19 -20.57
N THR A 216 16.96 22.94 -19.57
CA THR A 216 17.85 23.69 -18.68
C THR A 216 17.65 23.19 -17.26
N HIS A 217 18.66 23.37 -16.42
CA HIS A 217 18.66 22.86 -15.05
C HIS A 217 19.16 23.91 -14.08
N ARG A 218 18.82 23.76 -12.81
CA ARG A 218 19.45 24.49 -11.72
C ARG A 218 19.26 23.78 -10.39
N SER A 219 20.28 23.82 -9.55
CA SER A 219 20.16 23.46 -8.13
C SER A 219 20.48 24.66 -7.24
N GLY A 220 19.84 24.76 -6.07
CA GLY A 220 20.05 25.86 -5.14
C GLY A 220 18.85 26.10 -4.22
N ALA A 221 18.76 27.29 -3.62
CA ALA A 221 17.61 27.64 -2.79
C ALA A 221 16.32 27.74 -3.61
N ASP A 222 15.23 27.16 -3.10
CA ASP A 222 13.91 27.11 -3.73
C ASP A 222 13.44 28.45 -4.30
N THR A 223 13.57 29.55 -3.55
CA THR A 223 13.19 30.90 -4.00
C THR A 223 13.99 31.37 -5.21
N ASP A 224 15.28 31.02 -5.27
CA ASP A 224 16.17 31.44 -6.34
C ASP A 224 15.91 30.62 -7.61
N VAL A 225 15.73 29.31 -7.45
CA VAL A 225 15.50 28.38 -8.58
C VAL A 225 14.12 28.61 -9.20
N ARG A 226 13.06 28.63 -8.39
CA ARG A 226 11.69 28.89 -8.86
C ARG A 226 11.54 30.30 -9.38
N GLY A 227 12.14 31.29 -8.70
CA GLY A 227 12.17 32.68 -9.12
C GLY A 227 12.87 32.89 -10.47
N GLN A 228 13.95 32.16 -10.76
CA GLN A 228 14.61 32.19 -12.06
C GLN A 228 13.64 31.77 -13.18
N PHE A 229 12.92 30.65 -13.00
CA PHE A 229 11.93 30.19 -13.97
C PHE A 229 10.77 31.19 -14.14
N ILE A 230 10.19 31.68 -13.04
CA ILE A 230 9.07 32.64 -13.09
C ILE A 230 9.45 33.90 -13.89
N ASN A 231 10.68 34.39 -13.72
CA ASN A 231 11.13 35.61 -14.36
C ASN A 231 11.60 35.45 -15.81
N LYS A 232 12.01 34.23 -16.22
CA LYS A 232 12.72 34.00 -17.48
C LYS A 232 12.14 32.89 -18.36
N GLY A 233 11.27 32.03 -17.82
CA GLY A 233 10.76 30.82 -18.47
C GLY A 233 11.79 29.70 -18.63
N ILE A 234 13.04 29.91 -18.21
CA ILE A 234 14.17 28.96 -18.34
C ILE A 234 15.09 29.05 -17.12
N LEU A 235 15.87 28.00 -16.88
CA LEU A 235 16.95 27.98 -15.91
C LEU A 235 18.29 28.35 -16.56
N ASP A 236 19.28 28.72 -15.75
CA ASP A 236 20.56 29.26 -16.24
C ASP A 236 21.70 28.23 -16.28
N ASN A 237 21.39 26.94 -16.12
CA ASN A 237 22.37 25.85 -16.10
C ASN A 237 23.43 26.00 -15.01
N SER A 238 23.06 26.62 -13.89
CA SER A 238 23.93 26.78 -12.72
C SER A 238 23.69 25.65 -11.70
N ALA A 239 24.74 25.25 -11.01
CA ALA A 239 24.65 24.32 -9.90
C ALA A 239 25.25 24.96 -8.65
N ASP A 240 24.45 25.10 -7.61
CA ASP A 240 24.93 25.52 -6.30
C ASP A 240 25.80 24.40 -5.69
N THR A 241 27.02 24.72 -5.26
CA THR A 241 27.95 23.77 -4.62
C THR A 241 28.07 23.97 -3.11
N LYS A 242 27.26 24.87 -2.53
CA LYS A 242 27.20 25.12 -1.08
C LYS A 242 26.16 24.22 -0.44
N TYR A 243 26.52 22.97 -0.21
CA TYR A 243 25.69 21.99 0.50
C TYR A 243 25.32 22.48 1.90
N ARG A 244 24.11 22.14 2.36
CA ARG A 244 23.52 22.67 3.60
C ARG A 244 22.46 21.73 4.15
N ALA A 245 22.00 22.03 5.37
CA ALA A 245 20.88 21.33 5.99
C ALA A 245 19.63 21.38 5.10
N ILE A 246 18.85 20.30 5.07
CA ILE A 246 17.63 20.16 4.25
C ILE A 246 16.66 21.34 4.47
N ASN A 247 16.47 21.77 5.72
CA ASN A 247 15.58 22.89 6.07
C ASN A 247 16.19 24.30 5.94
N ASN A 248 17.43 24.45 5.46
CA ASN A 248 18.09 25.74 5.36
C ASN A 248 18.10 26.23 3.91
N ARG A 249 17.36 27.30 3.62
CA ARG A 249 17.20 27.83 2.24
C ARG A 249 16.90 26.67 1.28
N TRP A 250 15.81 25.95 1.55
CA TRP A 250 15.41 24.67 0.96
C TRP A 250 16.13 24.35 -0.35
N PRO A 251 17.11 23.44 -0.34
CA PRO A 251 17.77 23.02 -1.55
C PRO A 251 16.76 22.31 -2.47
N VAL A 252 16.69 22.73 -3.73
CA VAL A 252 15.85 22.10 -4.75
C VAL A 252 16.68 21.78 -6.00
N MET A 253 16.23 20.75 -6.72
CA MET A 253 16.83 20.23 -7.94
C MET A 253 15.85 20.38 -9.09
N GLY A 254 15.98 21.48 -9.84
CA GLY A 254 15.01 21.89 -10.85
C GLY A 254 15.41 21.59 -12.29
N PHE A 255 14.40 21.30 -13.10
CA PHE A 255 14.45 21.26 -14.55
C PHE A 255 13.47 22.28 -15.14
N ALA A 256 13.84 22.90 -16.25
CA ALA A 256 12.92 23.62 -17.13
C ALA A 256 13.08 23.14 -18.57
N VAL A 257 11.97 22.94 -19.27
CA VAL A 257 11.89 22.40 -20.63
C VAL A 257 11.13 23.38 -21.51
N ASP A 258 11.77 23.83 -22.59
CA ASP A 258 11.11 24.62 -23.65
C ASP A 258 10.32 23.69 -24.57
N LEU A 259 8.98 23.71 -24.44
CA LEU A 259 8.08 22.93 -25.29
C LEU A 259 7.90 23.58 -26.68
N GLY A 260 8.34 24.82 -26.85
CA GLY A 260 8.17 25.61 -28.06
C GLY A 260 6.73 26.08 -28.24
N ARG A 261 6.29 26.13 -29.49
CA ARG A 261 4.92 26.50 -29.87
C ARG A 261 4.01 25.27 -29.82
N VAL A 262 3.23 25.16 -28.76
CA VAL A 262 2.28 24.05 -28.55
C VAL A 262 0.95 24.39 -29.22
N ALA A 263 0.49 23.51 -30.10
CA ALA A 263 -0.78 23.60 -30.82
C ALA A 263 -1.76 22.51 -30.32
N LYS A 264 -2.66 22.04 -31.19
CA LYS A 264 -3.70 21.05 -30.83
C LYS A 264 -3.15 19.68 -30.41
N SER A 265 -2.04 19.23 -31.00
CA SER A 265 -1.39 17.96 -30.64
C SER A 265 -0.62 18.11 -29.33
N SER A 266 -0.68 17.09 -28.47
CA SER A 266 0.04 17.12 -27.21
C SER A 266 1.55 17.03 -27.41
N VAL A 267 2.28 17.76 -26.57
CA VAL A 267 3.72 17.61 -26.37
C VAL A 267 3.93 17.03 -24.98
N ASN A 268 4.62 15.89 -24.89
CA ASN A 268 4.83 15.14 -23.66
C ASN A 268 6.25 15.32 -23.14
N THR A 269 6.41 15.45 -21.82
CA THR A 269 7.70 15.49 -21.13
C THR A 269 7.69 14.50 -19.97
N VAL A 270 8.67 13.60 -19.96
CA VAL A 270 8.79 12.55 -18.93
C VAL A 270 9.90 12.93 -17.94
N PHE A 271 9.56 12.79 -16.67
CA PHE A 271 10.47 12.82 -15.54
C PHE A 271 10.44 11.47 -14.83
N GLN A 272 11.57 11.05 -14.29
CA GLN A 272 11.71 9.84 -13.49
C GLN A 272 12.31 10.18 -12.13
N LEU A 273 11.73 9.60 -11.08
CA LEU A 273 12.32 9.52 -9.75
C LEU A 273 12.74 8.08 -9.45
N SER A 274 13.90 7.90 -8.84
CA SER A 274 14.34 6.58 -8.36
C SER A 274 15.22 6.70 -7.12
N LEU A 275 15.07 5.74 -6.19
CA LEU A 275 15.87 5.62 -4.98
C LEU A 275 16.81 4.41 -5.12
N HIS A 276 18.11 4.67 -5.01
CA HIS A 276 19.16 3.66 -5.20
C HIS A 276 19.92 3.44 -3.91
N GLN A 277 20.16 2.18 -3.58
CA GLN A 277 20.98 1.79 -2.45
C GLN A 277 21.72 0.49 -2.77
N ASP A 278 22.91 0.32 -2.19
CA ASP A 278 23.70 -0.90 -2.35
C ASP A 278 23.19 -2.04 -1.45
N GLN A 279 22.93 -1.74 -0.17
CA GLN A 279 22.46 -2.71 0.84
C GLN A 279 21.13 -2.26 1.44
N CYS A 280 20.10 -3.09 1.29
CA CYS A 280 18.72 -2.73 1.64
C CYS A 280 18.31 -3.22 3.03
N ILE A 281 18.73 -4.42 3.44
CA ILE A 281 18.28 -5.07 4.66
C ILE A 281 19.47 -5.62 5.44
N GLN A 282 19.47 -5.48 6.77
CA GLN A 282 20.34 -6.24 7.66
C GLN A 282 19.57 -7.48 8.12
N PHE A 283 20.06 -8.68 7.80
CA PHE A 283 19.32 -9.92 8.03
C PHE A 283 20.09 -10.91 8.89
N GLN A 284 19.45 -11.43 9.94
CA GLN A 284 19.89 -12.65 10.64
C GLN A 284 19.57 -13.85 9.74
N GLY A 285 20.57 -14.28 8.96
CA GLY A 285 20.44 -15.49 8.16
C GLY A 285 20.53 -16.76 9.00
N ALA A 286 20.72 -17.90 8.34
CA ALA A 286 20.84 -19.19 9.02
C ALA A 286 21.94 -19.22 10.10
N LYS A 287 23.04 -18.48 9.90
CA LYS A 287 24.19 -18.47 10.82
C LYS A 287 24.48 -17.09 11.40
N ASP A 288 24.67 -16.10 10.53
CA ASP A 288 25.23 -14.80 10.91
C ASP A 288 24.36 -13.65 10.41
N TYR A 289 24.45 -12.51 11.09
CA TYR A 289 23.96 -11.23 10.60
C TYR A 289 24.74 -10.81 9.35
N THR A 290 24.01 -10.54 8.26
CA THR A 290 24.62 -10.09 7.00
C THR A 290 23.80 -8.97 6.37
N PRO A 291 24.45 -7.87 5.94
CA PRO A 291 23.87 -6.91 5.02
C PRO A 291 23.51 -7.55 3.67
N LEU A 292 22.24 -7.58 3.33
CA LEU A 292 21.76 -8.08 2.04
C LEU A 292 21.81 -6.95 0.99
N PRO A 293 22.38 -7.21 -0.20
CA PRO A 293 22.35 -6.24 -1.28
C PRO A 293 20.91 -6.04 -1.76
N CYS A 294 20.58 -4.84 -2.22
CA CYS A 294 19.34 -4.61 -2.95
C CYS A 294 19.36 -5.40 -4.26
N LEU A 295 18.27 -6.10 -4.61
CA LEU A 295 18.29 -7.09 -5.69
C LEU A 295 18.67 -6.49 -7.05
N TRP A 296 18.32 -5.24 -7.31
CA TRP A 296 18.63 -4.54 -8.56
C TRP A 296 20.13 -4.51 -8.89
N LYS A 297 21.01 -4.54 -7.87
CA LYS A 297 22.48 -4.58 -8.03
C LYS A 297 22.98 -5.80 -8.80
N SER A 298 22.19 -6.87 -8.83
CA SER A 298 22.53 -8.07 -9.62
C SER A 298 22.31 -7.88 -11.12
N TYR A 299 21.55 -6.86 -11.53
CA TYR A 299 21.20 -6.61 -12.93
C TYR A 299 21.95 -5.44 -13.56
N PHE A 300 22.56 -4.57 -12.74
CA PHE A 300 23.19 -3.34 -13.20
C PHE A 300 24.54 -3.10 -12.50
N SER A 301 25.52 -2.62 -13.26
CA SER A 301 26.87 -2.39 -12.75
C SER A 301 26.96 -1.19 -11.79
N ASN A 302 26.11 -0.18 -12.00
CA ASN A 302 26.05 1.05 -11.20
C ASN A 302 24.67 1.72 -11.30
N ASP A 303 24.42 2.69 -10.43
CA ASP A 303 23.16 3.45 -10.33
C ASP A 303 22.77 4.09 -11.68
N VAL A 304 23.71 4.71 -12.40
CA VAL A 304 23.43 5.47 -13.63
C VAL A 304 23.01 4.56 -14.78
N ASP A 305 23.57 3.34 -14.87
CA ASP A 305 23.12 2.33 -15.83
C ASP A 305 21.67 1.93 -15.56
N ALA A 306 21.31 1.74 -14.28
CA ALA A 306 19.94 1.44 -13.89
C ALA A 306 18.99 2.61 -14.19
N VAL A 307 19.36 3.86 -13.81
CA VAL A 307 18.58 5.07 -14.12
C VAL A 307 18.34 5.18 -15.63
N SER A 308 19.37 4.97 -16.45
CA SER A 308 19.28 5.06 -17.91
C SER A 308 18.38 3.97 -18.50
N TYR A 309 18.49 2.73 -17.98
CA TYR A 309 17.65 1.61 -18.40
C TYR A 309 16.17 1.90 -18.12
N PHE A 310 15.82 2.22 -16.87
CA PHE A 310 14.43 2.46 -16.51
C PHE A 310 13.85 3.70 -17.20
N PHE A 311 14.66 4.75 -17.44
CA PHE A 311 14.18 5.94 -18.15
C PHE A 311 13.83 5.61 -19.60
N GLY A 312 14.66 4.80 -20.26
CA GLY A 312 14.41 4.34 -21.63
C GLY A 312 13.20 3.41 -21.76
N GLU A 313 12.77 2.78 -20.66
CA GLU A 313 11.69 1.80 -20.62
C GLU A 313 10.31 2.40 -20.34
N TYR A 314 10.17 3.72 -20.12
CA TYR A 314 8.89 4.35 -19.76
C TYR A 314 7.71 3.92 -20.67
N GLN A 315 7.93 3.80 -21.98
CA GLN A 315 6.91 3.36 -22.93
C GLN A 315 6.47 1.91 -22.69
N GLN A 316 7.42 1.03 -22.43
CA GLN A 316 7.15 -0.37 -22.10
C GLN A 316 6.49 -0.49 -20.73
N GLU A 317 6.95 0.28 -19.75
CA GLU A 317 6.35 0.35 -18.41
C GLU A 317 4.90 0.82 -18.46
N SER A 318 4.60 1.81 -19.30
CA SER A 318 3.23 2.29 -19.48
C SER A 318 2.33 1.20 -20.09
N VAL A 319 2.84 0.39 -21.02
CA VAL A 319 2.10 -0.76 -21.56
C VAL A 319 1.84 -1.81 -20.48
N ILE A 320 2.86 -2.21 -19.72
CA ILE A 320 2.75 -3.20 -18.62
C ILE A 320 1.74 -2.72 -17.57
N ALA A 321 1.87 -1.46 -17.14
CA ALA A 321 0.98 -0.86 -16.17
C ALA A 321 -0.48 -0.81 -16.68
N THR A 322 -0.70 -0.57 -17.97
CA THR A 322 -2.04 -0.63 -18.58
C THR A 322 -2.63 -2.04 -18.54
N GLN A 323 -1.80 -3.08 -18.70
CA GLN A 323 -2.25 -4.47 -18.59
C GLN A 323 -2.69 -4.80 -17.17
N VAL A 324 -1.89 -4.41 -16.16
CA VAL A 324 -2.23 -4.57 -14.74
C VAL A 324 -3.52 -3.82 -14.39
N ASP A 325 -3.63 -2.55 -14.79
CA ASP A 325 -4.82 -1.73 -14.59
C ASP A 325 -6.06 -2.38 -15.22
N SER A 326 -5.93 -2.87 -16.46
CA SER A 326 -7.03 -3.49 -17.21
C SER A 326 -7.48 -4.82 -16.59
N GLN A 327 -6.53 -5.63 -16.11
CA GLN A 327 -6.83 -6.91 -15.46
C GLN A 327 -7.60 -6.67 -14.15
N ILE A 328 -7.05 -5.85 -13.25
CA ILE A 328 -7.70 -5.54 -11.97
C ILE A 328 -9.05 -4.88 -12.20
N SER A 329 -9.15 -3.96 -13.17
CA SER A 329 -10.41 -3.29 -13.49
C SER A 329 -11.50 -4.24 -13.97
N LYS A 330 -11.18 -5.06 -14.98
CA LYS A 330 -12.11 -6.03 -15.54
C LYS A 330 -12.58 -7.04 -14.49
N ASP A 331 -11.65 -7.61 -13.74
CA ASP A 331 -11.94 -8.67 -12.78
C ASP A 331 -12.74 -8.11 -11.59
N SER A 332 -12.38 -6.92 -11.07
CA SER A 332 -13.13 -6.29 -9.97
C SER A 332 -14.56 -5.93 -10.37
N ILE A 333 -14.77 -5.40 -11.59
CA ILE A 333 -16.10 -5.10 -12.09
C ILE A 333 -16.93 -6.38 -12.24
N ALA A 334 -16.31 -7.46 -12.71
CA ALA A 334 -16.99 -8.75 -12.85
C ALA A 334 -17.36 -9.36 -11.48
N ALA A 335 -16.51 -9.20 -10.47
CA ALA A 335 -16.71 -9.72 -9.13
C ALA A 335 -17.84 -8.99 -8.37
N ASP A 336 -17.79 -7.66 -8.28
CA ASP A 336 -18.76 -6.88 -7.47
C ASP A 336 -18.92 -5.41 -7.93
N GLY A 337 -18.67 -5.16 -9.22
CA GLY A 337 -18.98 -3.88 -9.87
C GLY A 337 -18.01 -2.72 -9.61
N GLN A 338 -18.48 -1.50 -9.88
CA GLN A 338 -17.67 -0.26 -9.84
C GLN A 338 -17.23 0.13 -8.42
N ASP A 339 -18.04 -0.21 -7.42
CA ASP A 339 -17.72 0.08 -6.02
C ASP A 339 -16.49 -0.74 -5.63
N TYR A 340 -16.46 -2.03 -5.98
CA TYR A 340 -15.32 -2.89 -5.72
C TYR A 340 -14.04 -2.45 -6.42
N LEU A 341 -14.15 -2.05 -7.70
CA LEU A 341 -13.04 -1.48 -8.46
C LEU A 341 -12.38 -0.30 -7.74
N SER A 342 -13.17 0.60 -7.15
CA SER A 342 -12.61 1.79 -6.51
C SER A 342 -11.63 1.46 -5.38
N MET A 343 -11.90 0.39 -4.62
CA MET A 343 -11.02 -0.05 -3.53
C MET A 343 -9.83 -0.83 -4.06
N THR A 344 -10.01 -1.76 -5.00
CA THR A 344 -8.89 -2.56 -5.54
C THR A 344 -7.88 -1.69 -6.30
N SER A 345 -8.35 -0.70 -7.07
CA SER A 345 -7.46 0.28 -7.72
C SER A 345 -6.69 1.13 -6.72
N LEU A 346 -7.31 1.57 -5.62
CA LEU A 346 -6.62 2.39 -4.62
C LEU A 346 -5.60 1.58 -3.80
N ALA A 347 -5.95 0.34 -3.44
CA ALA A 347 -5.13 -0.54 -2.59
C ALA A 347 -3.84 -1.02 -3.25
N THR A 348 -3.83 -1.19 -4.58
CA THR A 348 -2.77 -1.94 -5.29
C THR A 348 -1.36 -1.40 -5.03
N ARG A 349 -1.14 -0.10 -5.25
CA ARG A 349 0.18 0.52 -5.05
C ARG A 349 0.60 0.52 -3.58
N GLN A 350 -0.34 0.85 -2.68
CA GLN A 350 -0.09 0.89 -1.24
C GLN A 350 0.40 -0.46 -0.70
N ALA A 351 -0.31 -1.54 -1.03
CA ALA A 351 0.04 -2.88 -0.56
C ALA A 351 1.46 -3.28 -1.01
N PHE A 352 1.78 -3.10 -2.31
CA PHE A 352 3.08 -3.45 -2.86
C PHE A 352 4.22 -2.52 -2.44
N ALA A 353 3.93 -1.27 -2.05
CA ALA A 353 4.94 -0.33 -1.59
C ALA A 353 5.46 -0.64 -0.17
N SER A 354 4.98 -1.69 0.48
CA SER A 354 5.58 -2.19 1.72
C SER A 354 6.78 -3.13 1.49
N LEU A 355 7.03 -3.53 0.25
CA LEU A 355 7.95 -4.61 -0.08
C LEU A 355 9.36 -4.11 -0.46
N GLU A 356 10.38 -4.88 -0.09
CA GLU A 356 11.78 -4.63 -0.44
C GLU A 356 12.47 -5.91 -0.95
N TRP A 357 12.97 -5.87 -2.19
CA TRP A 357 13.56 -7.02 -2.88
C TRP A 357 15.08 -7.05 -2.69
N THR A 358 15.61 -8.17 -2.20
CA THR A 358 17.02 -8.25 -1.81
C THR A 358 17.72 -9.52 -2.31
N ASN A 359 19.03 -9.56 -2.05
CA ASN A 359 19.94 -10.65 -2.34
C ASN A 359 20.21 -10.82 -3.85
N THR A 360 20.03 -12.02 -4.42
CA THR A 360 20.38 -12.32 -5.82
C THR A 360 19.21 -12.97 -6.55
N PRO A 361 19.15 -12.90 -7.89
CA PRO A 361 18.06 -13.52 -8.66
C PRO A 361 17.94 -15.03 -8.47
N GLY A 362 19.05 -15.71 -8.12
CA GLY A 362 19.04 -17.15 -7.85
C GLY A 362 18.54 -17.53 -6.45
N THR A 363 18.53 -16.59 -5.51
CA THR A 363 18.07 -16.80 -4.12
C THR A 363 17.49 -15.50 -3.57
N PRO A 364 16.39 -14.99 -4.15
CA PRO A 364 15.82 -13.72 -3.73
C PRO A 364 15.18 -13.84 -2.35
N TYR A 365 15.27 -12.77 -1.57
CA TYR A 365 14.46 -12.62 -0.36
C TYR A 365 13.61 -11.36 -0.48
N LEU A 366 12.39 -11.45 0.04
CA LEU A 366 11.44 -10.35 0.07
C LEU A 366 11.12 -9.99 1.51
N PHE A 367 11.24 -8.70 1.84
CA PHE A 367 10.93 -8.19 3.16
C PHE A 367 9.75 -7.22 3.08
N MET A 368 8.96 -7.15 4.15
CA MET A 368 7.84 -6.24 4.29
C MET A 368 8.05 -5.35 5.51
N LYS A 369 7.87 -4.03 5.34
CA LYS A 369 7.74 -3.10 6.47
C LYS A 369 6.29 -3.09 6.95
N GLU A 370 6.09 -3.25 8.26
CA GLU A 370 4.83 -2.92 8.89
C GLU A 370 4.68 -1.39 9.00
N ILE A 371 4.12 -0.79 7.96
CA ILE A 371 3.89 0.65 7.87
C ILE A 371 2.80 1.07 8.88
N ALA A 372 2.98 2.23 9.53
CA ALA A 372 2.02 2.89 10.42
C ALA A 372 1.51 2.07 11.63
N SER A 373 2.37 1.17 12.14
CA SER A 373 2.24 0.55 13.46
C SER A 373 3.51 0.85 14.29
N ASP A 374 4.37 -0.14 14.52
CA ASP A 374 5.65 -0.04 15.24
C ASP A 374 6.88 -0.15 14.32
N GLY A 375 6.69 -0.44 13.03
CA GLY A 375 7.76 -0.53 12.04
C GLY A 375 8.43 -1.90 11.97
N ASN A 376 7.83 -2.95 12.54
CA ASN A 376 8.35 -4.31 12.49
C ASN A 376 8.54 -4.86 11.06
N MET A 377 9.28 -5.95 10.97
CA MET A 377 9.66 -6.58 9.70
C MET A 377 9.06 -7.97 9.53
N ASN A 378 8.43 -8.18 8.37
CA ASN A 378 7.74 -9.41 8.00
C ASN A 378 6.82 -9.91 9.12
N THR A 379 6.09 -8.98 9.75
CA THR A 379 5.05 -9.30 10.74
C THR A 379 4.03 -10.25 10.10
N VAL A 380 3.83 -11.41 10.72
CA VAL A 380 3.10 -12.53 10.13
C VAL A 380 1.62 -12.19 9.95
N ASP A 381 1.00 -11.62 10.97
CA ASP A 381 -0.40 -11.18 10.96
C ASP A 381 -0.66 -9.97 10.03
N VAL A 382 0.40 -9.28 9.57
CA VAL A 382 0.35 -8.24 8.52
C VAL A 382 0.54 -8.82 7.13
N ILE A 383 1.45 -9.79 6.98
CA ILE A 383 1.56 -10.59 5.74
C ILE A 383 0.25 -11.34 5.49
N PHE A 384 -0.46 -11.73 6.54
CA PHE A 384 -1.70 -12.48 6.44
C PHE A 384 -2.77 -11.75 5.59
N PRO A 385 -3.29 -10.57 5.88
CA PRO A 385 -4.21 -9.89 4.96
C PRO A 385 -3.57 -9.59 3.60
N PHE A 386 -2.27 -9.28 3.53
CA PHE A 386 -1.56 -9.08 2.26
C PHE A 386 -1.54 -10.34 1.36
N HIS A 387 -1.50 -11.55 1.94
CA HIS A 387 -1.37 -12.81 1.21
C HIS A 387 -2.49 -12.99 0.19
N VAL A 388 -3.68 -12.48 0.49
CA VAL A 388 -4.86 -12.52 -0.38
C VAL A 388 -4.57 -11.87 -1.73
N MET A 389 -4.01 -10.65 -1.73
CA MET A 389 -3.60 -9.98 -2.96
C MET A 389 -2.49 -10.74 -3.67
N SER A 390 -1.54 -11.32 -2.93
CA SER A 390 -0.47 -12.13 -3.53
C SER A 390 -1.02 -13.35 -4.28
N LEU A 391 -2.05 -14.02 -3.75
CA LEU A 391 -2.66 -15.18 -4.43
C LEU A 391 -3.32 -14.82 -5.75
N TYR A 392 -3.86 -13.61 -5.86
CA TYR A 392 -4.45 -13.08 -7.10
C TYR A 392 -3.36 -12.63 -8.09
N MET A 393 -2.37 -11.85 -7.61
CA MET A 393 -1.34 -11.25 -8.45
C MET A 393 -0.26 -12.25 -8.86
N ASN A 394 0.41 -12.86 -7.88
CA ASN A 394 1.40 -13.93 -8.07
C ASN A 394 1.69 -14.62 -6.72
N ALA A 395 1.19 -15.84 -6.56
CA ALA A 395 1.31 -16.59 -5.31
C ALA A 395 2.77 -16.91 -4.92
N THR A 396 3.72 -16.80 -5.84
CA THR A 396 5.16 -16.97 -5.55
C THR A 396 5.68 -15.89 -4.59
N ILE A 397 5.10 -14.69 -4.61
CA ILE A 397 5.46 -13.60 -3.70
C ILE A 397 5.33 -14.03 -2.23
N LEU A 398 4.28 -14.80 -1.92
CA LEU A 398 4.03 -15.27 -0.55
C LEU A 398 5.20 -16.14 -0.05
N LYS A 399 5.69 -17.08 -0.86
CA LYS A 399 6.87 -17.88 -0.53
C LYS A 399 8.08 -17.01 -0.21
N LEU A 400 8.34 -15.99 -1.02
CA LEU A 400 9.49 -15.09 -0.81
C LEU A 400 9.38 -14.26 0.47
N LEU A 401 8.17 -13.93 0.92
CA LEU A 401 7.91 -13.26 2.20
C LEU A 401 8.05 -14.20 3.41
N LEU A 402 7.69 -15.47 3.24
CA LEU A 402 7.76 -16.49 4.29
C LEU A 402 9.18 -17.06 4.46
N ASP A 403 10.00 -17.09 3.41
CA ASP A 403 11.36 -17.64 3.46
C ASP A 403 12.22 -17.02 4.59
N PRO A 404 12.29 -15.69 4.79
CA PRO A 404 13.01 -15.10 5.93
C PRO A 404 12.53 -15.57 7.30
N LEU A 405 11.22 -15.76 7.48
CA LEU A 405 10.60 -16.26 8.72
C LEU A 405 11.02 -17.71 9.01
N PHE A 406 11.01 -18.57 8.00
CA PHE A 406 11.48 -19.95 8.14
C PHE A 406 12.97 -20.02 8.42
N ILE A 407 13.78 -19.24 7.68
CA ILE A 407 15.23 -19.22 7.86
C ILE A 407 15.59 -18.89 9.31
N GLN A 408 14.96 -17.91 9.94
CA GLN A 408 15.27 -17.59 11.34
C GLN A 408 14.83 -18.69 12.31
N GLN A 409 13.56 -19.11 12.22
CA GLN A 409 12.99 -20.03 13.20
C GLN A 409 13.56 -21.45 13.10
N GLU A 410 13.77 -21.97 11.89
CA GLU A 410 14.34 -23.31 11.68
C GLU A 410 15.83 -23.41 12.06
N ASN A 411 16.53 -22.27 12.10
CA ASN A 411 17.93 -22.20 12.54
C ASN A 411 18.08 -21.85 14.04
N GLY A 412 17.00 -21.87 14.81
CA GLY A 412 17.04 -21.73 16.26
C GLY A 412 17.19 -20.28 16.76
N HIS A 413 16.90 -19.28 15.91
CA HIS A 413 16.90 -17.87 16.30
C HIS A 413 15.61 -17.43 17.01
N TRP A 414 14.73 -18.39 17.31
CA TRP A 414 13.50 -18.20 18.08
C TRP A 414 13.36 -19.32 19.12
N PRO A 415 13.29 -19.01 20.42
CA PRO A 415 13.32 -20.02 21.48
C PRO A 415 11.95 -20.65 21.82
N LYS A 416 10.85 -20.14 21.26
CA LYS A 416 9.49 -20.62 21.61
C LYS A 416 9.00 -21.68 20.62
N LYS A 417 7.96 -22.42 21.02
CA LYS A 417 7.41 -23.54 20.23
C LYS A 417 6.37 -23.14 19.19
N TYR A 418 5.79 -21.95 19.33
CA TYR A 418 4.86 -21.35 18.37
C TYR A 418 5.59 -20.43 17.39
N ALA A 419 4.92 -20.02 16.31
CA ALA A 419 5.48 -19.12 15.32
C ALA A 419 5.76 -17.73 15.92
N VAL A 420 6.89 -17.13 15.55
CA VAL A 420 7.23 -15.75 15.90
C VAL A 420 6.28 -14.76 15.21
N HIS A 421 6.01 -13.62 15.84
CA HIS A 421 5.19 -12.55 15.29
C HIS A 421 5.90 -11.81 14.14
N ASP A 422 7.15 -11.41 14.35
CA ASP A 422 7.96 -10.70 13.37
C ASP A 422 9.43 -11.14 13.44
N ILE A 423 10.27 -10.66 12.53
CA ILE A 423 11.71 -10.98 12.50
C ILE A 423 12.61 -9.75 12.65
N GLY A 424 12.10 -8.66 13.20
CA GLY A 424 12.88 -7.46 13.44
C GLY A 424 12.03 -6.31 13.94
N SER A 425 12.44 -5.74 15.09
CA SER A 425 11.71 -4.67 15.79
C SER A 425 11.71 -3.31 15.09
N GLN A 426 12.42 -3.18 13.95
CA GLN A 426 12.46 -1.95 13.17
C GLN A 426 12.99 -2.22 11.75
N PHE A 427 12.24 -1.83 10.73
CA PHE A 427 12.71 -1.83 9.34
C PHE A 427 13.89 -0.87 9.14
N PRO A 428 14.98 -1.25 8.43
CA PRO A 428 15.18 -2.47 7.64
C PRO A 428 16.09 -3.52 8.34
N ASN A 429 15.92 -3.71 9.65
CA ASN A 429 16.71 -4.64 10.47
C ASN A 429 15.95 -5.93 10.80
N ALA A 430 16.01 -6.92 9.91
CA ALA A 430 15.46 -8.26 10.13
C ALA A 430 16.39 -9.09 11.04
N THR A 431 16.52 -8.65 12.28
CA THR A 431 17.53 -9.13 13.24
C THR A 431 17.06 -10.24 14.18
N GLY A 432 15.77 -10.57 14.13
CA GLY A 432 15.14 -11.64 14.90
C GLY A 432 15.00 -11.35 16.39
N HIS A 433 14.44 -12.32 17.10
CA HIS A 433 14.16 -12.27 18.54
C HIS A 433 14.78 -13.47 19.28
N PRO A 434 16.11 -13.65 19.25
CA PRO A 434 16.77 -14.80 19.88
C PRO A 434 16.62 -14.82 21.41
N ASP A 435 16.26 -13.68 22.01
CA ASP A 435 15.92 -13.55 23.42
C ASP A 435 14.48 -13.98 23.76
N GLY A 436 13.65 -14.24 22.74
CA GLY A 436 12.24 -14.60 22.89
C GLY A 436 11.31 -13.40 23.11
N ASN A 437 11.77 -12.17 22.95
CA ASN A 437 10.99 -10.95 23.23
C ASN A 437 10.35 -10.36 21.96
N SER A 438 9.55 -11.19 21.27
CA SER A 438 8.59 -10.72 20.26
C SER A 438 7.19 -10.66 20.87
N GLU A 439 6.24 -10.03 20.17
CA GLU A 439 4.85 -9.97 20.58
C GLU A 439 4.22 -11.38 20.66
N ASP A 440 3.43 -11.63 21.71
CA ASP A 440 2.90 -12.97 22.01
C ASP A 440 1.50 -13.16 21.41
N MET A 441 1.47 -13.61 20.15
CA MET A 441 0.25 -13.98 19.41
C MET A 441 0.23 -15.46 18.98
N PRO A 442 0.44 -16.44 19.87
CA PRO A 442 0.86 -17.78 19.46
C PRO A 442 -0.18 -18.59 18.69
N VAL A 443 -1.49 -18.47 18.98
CA VAL A 443 -2.55 -19.12 18.18
C VAL A 443 -2.71 -18.43 16.83
N GLU A 444 -2.60 -17.10 16.81
CA GLU A 444 -2.72 -16.27 15.62
C GLU A 444 -1.65 -16.67 14.59
N GLU A 445 -0.38 -16.59 14.98
CA GLU A 445 0.74 -16.75 14.05
C GLU A 445 0.92 -18.19 13.60
N CYS A 446 0.65 -19.17 14.47
CA CYS A 446 0.65 -20.56 14.06
C CYS A 446 -0.47 -20.84 13.04
N GLY A 447 -1.66 -20.26 13.26
CA GLY A 447 -2.77 -20.38 12.31
C GLY A 447 -2.42 -19.74 10.97
N ASP A 448 -1.91 -18.51 11.00
CA ASP A 448 -1.61 -17.72 9.81
C ASP A 448 -0.53 -18.36 8.95
N MET A 449 0.59 -18.78 9.56
CA MET A 449 1.67 -19.47 8.83
C MET A 449 1.19 -20.75 8.13
N ILE A 450 0.40 -21.59 8.82
CA ILE A 450 -0.09 -22.86 8.26
C ILE A 450 -1.11 -22.61 7.14
N ILE A 451 -2.03 -21.66 7.34
CA ILE A 451 -3.03 -21.26 6.34
C ILE A 451 -2.34 -20.72 5.08
N MET A 452 -1.39 -19.79 5.24
CA MET A 452 -0.63 -19.20 4.13
C MET A 452 0.18 -20.25 3.36
N MET A 453 0.82 -21.19 4.06
CA MET A 453 1.56 -22.29 3.42
C MET A 453 0.68 -23.17 2.55
N LEU A 454 -0.49 -23.59 3.05
CA LEU A 454 -1.42 -24.36 2.25
C LEU A 454 -1.97 -23.54 1.08
N ALA A 455 -2.31 -22.27 1.30
CA ALA A 455 -2.83 -21.39 0.27
C ALA A 455 -1.83 -21.21 -0.89
N HIS A 456 -0.55 -20.97 -0.57
CA HIS A 456 0.54 -20.93 -1.54
C HIS A 456 0.60 -22.22 -2.35
N ALA A 457 0.75 -23.37 -1.68
CA ALA A 457 0.91 -24.66 -2.35
C ALA A 457 -0.30 -25.03 -3.23
N GLN A 458 -1.53 -24.68 -2.83
CA GLN A 458 -2.72 -24.90 -3.64
C GLN A 458 -2.77 -24.02 -4.89
N ARG A 459 -2.16 -22.82 -4.88
CA ARG A 459 -2.09 -21.92 -6.03
C ARG A 459 -0.93 -22.26 -6.97
N THR A 460 0.21 -22.69 -6.43
CA THR A 460 1.45 -22.92 -7.20
C THR A 460 1.70 -24.39 -7.53
N ASN A 461 1.00 -25.32 -6.88
CA ASN A 461 1.30 -26.75 -6.85
C ASN A 461 2.70 -27.09 -6.28
N ASP A 462 3.28 -26.22 -5.45
CA ASP A 462 4.59 -26.45 -4.81
C ASP A 462 4.46 -27.25 -3.50
N ASN A 463 4.17 -28.56 -3.60
CA ASN A 463 4.17 -29.46 -2.44
C ASN A 463 5.59 -29.73 -1.89
N SER A 464 6.63 -29.39 -2.66
CA SER A 464 8.02 -29.57 -2.22
C SER A 464 8.38 -28.58 -1.10
N TYR A 465 7.88 -27.35 -1.20
CA TYR A 465 8.01 -26.34 -0.18
C TYR A 465 7.30 -26.73 1.14
N LEU A 466 6.10 -27.33 1.04
CA LEU A 466 5.43 -27.92 2.21
C LEU A 466 6.27 -29.02 2.87
N SER A 467 6.88 -29.89 2.05
CA SER A 467 7.70 -31.01 2.55
C SER A 467 8.98 -30.51 3.23
N GLN A 468 9.58 -29.43 2.69
CA GLN A 468 10.77 -28.80 3.24
C GLN A 468 10.53 -28.28 4.67
N HIS A 469 9.37 -27.64 4.91
CA HIS A 469 9.04 -27.00 6.18
C HIS A 469 8.10 -27.83 7.08
N TYR A 470 7.90 -29.12 6.77
CA TYR A 470 6.88 -29.93 7.43
C TYR A 470 7.07 -30.02 8.96
N ASN A 471 8.32 -30.14 9.43
CA ASN A 471 8.61 -30.32 10.85
C ASN A 471 8.20 -29.11 11.69
N ILE A 472 8.52 -27.89 11.23
CA ILE A 472 8.16 -26.68 11.97
C ILE A 472 6.66 -26.39 11.90
N LEU A 473 6.02 -26.65 10.74
CA LEU A 473 4.56 -26.57 10.59
C LEU A 473 3.84 -27.54 11.52
N LYS A 474 4.35 -28.77 11.67
CA LYS A 474 3.82 -29.75 12.61
C LYS A 474 3.96 -29.28 14.06
N GLN A 475 5.12 -28.71 14.43
CA GLN A 475 5.33 -28.16 15.77
C GLN A 475 4.32 -27.05 16.10
N TRP A 476 4.11 -26.11 15.17
CA TRP A 476 3.11 -25.05 15.33
C TRP A 476 1.68 -25.61 15.42
N ASN A 477 1.36 -26.63 14.62
CA ASN A 477 0.07 -27.31 14.71
C ASN A 477 -0.12 -28.03 16.06
N GLU A 478 0.92 -28.63 16.62
CA GLU A 478 0.85 -29.24 17.95
C GLU A 478 0.50 -28.20 19.02
N TYR A 479 1.04 -26.98 18.93
CA TYR A 479 0.61 -25.86 19.76
C TYR A 479 -0.87 -25.50 19.52
N LEU A 480 -1.32 -25.41 18.26
CA LEU A 480 -2.73 -25.16 17.95
C LEU A 480 -3.65 -26.22 18.57
N VAL A 481 -3.27 -27.50 18.53
CA VAL A 481 -4.04 -28.59 19.15
C VAL A 481 -4.16 -28.39 20.67
N GLU A 482 -3.14 -27.85 21.34
CA GLU A 482 -3.18 -27.64 22.79
C GLU A 482 -4.03 -26.41 23.18
N ASP A 483 -3.91 -25.29 22.46
CA ASP A 483 -4.38 -23.98 22.93
C ASP A 483 -5.54 -23.37 22.13
N THR A 484 -5.93 -23.91 20.98
CA THR A 484 -6.90 -23.24 20.09
C THR A 484 -8.35 -23.30 20.57
N LEU A 485 -8.82 -24.45 21.08
CA LEU A 485 -10.26 -24.65 21.33
C LEU A 485 -10.80 -23.71 22.41
N ILE A 486 -9.95 -23.36 23.38
CA ILE A 486 -10.25 -22.43 24.47
C ILE A 486 -9.02 -21.52 24.60
N PRO A 487 -8.89 -20.49 23.74
CA PRO A 487 -7.71 -19.64 23.73
C PRO A 487 -7.49 -18.94 25.07
N ASN A 488 -6.25 -19.01 25.56
CA ASN A 488 -5.82 -18.24 26.74
C ASN A 488 -5.86 -16.72 26.47
N ASN A 489 -5.59 -15.92 27.51
CA ASN A 489 -5.52 -14.46 27.39
C ASN A 489 -4.29 -14.07 26.56
N GLN A 490 -4.47 -13.93 25.25
CA GLN A 490 -3.43 -13.58 24.29
C GLN A 490 -3.95 -12.51 23.33
N LEU A 491 -3.02 -11.92 22.59
CA LEU A 491 -3.33 -11.02 21.49
C LEU A 491 -3.67 -11.84 20.22
N SER A 492 -4.47 -11.24 19.36
CA SER A 492 -4.68 -11.64 17.96
C SER A 492 -4.24 -10.47 17.08
N THR A 493 -4.37 -10.56 15.76
CA THR A 493 -4.13 -9.42 14.84
C THR A 493 -4.98 -8.16 15.13
N ASP A 494 -5.96 -8.28 16.04
CA ASP A 494 -6.76 -7.17 16.54
C ASP A 494 -6.20 -6.68 17.90
N ASP A 495 -4.88 -6.66 18.02
CA ASP A 495 -4.07 -6.33 19.21
C ASP A 495 -4.37 -4.93 19.75
N PHE A 496 -4.68 -3.99 18.85
CA PHE A 496 -5.14 -2.64 19.15
C PHE A 496 -6.47 -2.59 19.93
N ALA A 497 -7.24 -3.68 19.94
CA ALA A 497 -8.44 -3.85 20.78
C ALA A 497 -8.13 -4.59 22.10
N GLY A 498 -6.87 -4.98 22.33
CA GLY A 498 -6.37 -5.67 23.51
C GLY A 498 -6.56 -7.19 23.50
N PRO A 499 -5.90 -7.91 24.43
CA PRO A 499 -5.96 -9.36 24.51
C PRO A 499 -7.32 -9.84 25.03
N LEU A 500 -7.72 -11.05 24.65
CA LEU A 500 -9.00 -11.60 25.05
C LEU A 500 -8.95 -13.13 25.23
N VAL A 501 -9.38 -13.62 26.40
CA VAL A 501 -9.64 -15.05 26.62
C VAL A 501 -10.82 -15.53 25.79
N ASN A 502 -10.82 -16.79 25.37
CA ASN A 502 -11.99 -17.45 24.77
C ASN A 502 -12.56 -16.70 23.55
N GLN A 503 -11.70 -16.07 22.75
CA GLN A 503 -12.11 -15.30 21.58
C GLN A 503 -12.55 -16.24 20.45
N THR A 504 -13.80 -16.09 19.99
CA THR A 504 -14.42 -17.01 19.03
C THR A 504 -13.73 -17.03 17.68
N ASN A 505 -13.33 -15.86 17.15
CA ASN A 505 -12.72 -15.76 15.83
C ASN A 505 -11.26 -16.28 15.82
N LEU A 506 -10.49 -16.03 16.90
CA LEU A 506 -9.14 -16.58 17.09
C LEU A 506 -9.18 -18.12 17.18
N ALA A 507 -10.09 -18.67 17.97
CA ALA A 507 -10.30 -20.12 18.03
C ALA A 507 -10.67 -20.71 16.66
N LEU A 508 -11.52 -20.03 15.88
CA LEU A 508 -11.86 -20.46 14.53
C LEU A 508 -10.63 -20.49 13.62
N LYS A 509 -9.79 -19.45 13.65
CA LYS A 509 -8.55 -19.38 12.88
C LYS A 509 -7.63 -20.56 13.19
N GLY A 510 -7.37 -20.85 14.47
CA GLY A 510 -6.57 -22.02 14.84
C GLY A 510 -7.20 -23.35 14.40
N ILE A 511 -8.53 -23.51 14.46
CA ILE A 511 -9.23 -24.73 14.02
C ILE A 511 -9.08 -24.93 12.50
N ILE A 512 -9.18 -23.85 11.74
CA ILE A 512 -8.89 -23.83 10.30
C ILE A 512 -7.41 -24.18 10.06
N GLY A 513 -6.48 -23.66 10.87
CA GLY A 513 -5.07 -24.03 10.84
C GLY A 513 -4.84 -25.54 11.04
N ILE A 514 -5.53 -26.17 11.99
CA ILE A 514 -5.42 -27.61 12.24
C ILE A 514 -5.90 -28.44 11.03
N GLU A 515 -7.03 -28.06 10.42
CA GLU A 515 -7.51 -28.74 9.21
C GLU A 515 -6.60 -28.45 8.00
N ALA A 516 -6.06 -27.23 7.89
CA ALA A 516 -5.07 -26.91 6.87
C ALA A 516 -3.81 -27.79 7.02
N MET A 517 -3.34 -28.01 8.24
CA MET A 517 -2.22 -28.92 8.50
C MET A 517 -2.55 -30.38 8.12
N SER A 518 -3.79 -30.84 8.32
CA SER A 518 -4.25 -32.15 7.82
C SER A 518 -4.07 -32.27 6.31
N ARG A 519 -4.46 -31.23 5.55
CA ARG A 519 -4.29 -31.20 4.09
C ARG A 519 -2.81 -31.18 3.70
N ILE A 520 -1.98 -30.40 4.38
CA ILE A 520 -0.52 -30.37 4.19
C ILE A 520 0.08 -31.77 4.45
N ALA A 521 -0.32 -32.44 5.54
CA ALA A 521 0.13 -33.78 5.87
C ALA A 521 -0.23 -34.79 4.77
N ASN A 522 -1.43 -34.72 4.20
CA ASN A 522 -1.81 -35.57 3.08
C ASN A 522 -0.98 -35.28 1.81
N LEU A 523 -0.74 -34.00 1.49
CA LEU A 523 0.06 -33.58 0.33
C LEU A 523 1.55 -33.96 0.43
N THR A 524 2.03 -34.23 1.65
CA THR A 524 3.45 -34.53 1.95
C THR A 524 3.67 -35.98 2.40
N ASN A 525 2.69 -36.87 2.22
CA ASN A 525 2.75 -38.31 2.54
C ASN A 525 2.78 -38.67 4.05
N HIS A 526 2.21 -37.83 4.91
CA HIS A 526 2.07 -38.06 6.35
C HIS A 526 0.62 -38.46 6.72
N ALA A 527 0.16 -39.60 6.21
CA ALA A 527 -1.25 -40.00 6.29
C ALA A 527 -1.79 -40.19 7.72
N SER A 528 -0.95 -40.62 8.68
CA SER A 528 -1.34 -40.74 10.10
C SER A 528 -1.66 -39.39 10.72
N ASP A 529 -0.82 -38.40 10.42
CA ASP A 529 -0.95 -37.04 10.93
C ASP A 529 -2.18 -36.37 10.32
N ALA A 530 -2.40 -36.55 9.02
CA ALA A 530 -3.62 -36.09 8.34
C ALA A 530 -4.88 -36.64 9.02
N ALA A 531 -4.97 -37.97 9.19
CA ALA A 531 -6.13 -38.59 9.82
C ALA A 531 -6.37 -38.10 11.27
N ASN A 532 -5.29 -37.87 12.03
CA ASN A 532 -5.38 -37.36 13.40
C ASN A 532 -5.84 -35.89 13.44
N PHE A 533 -5.21 -35.01 12.67
CA PHE A 533 -5.50 -33.58 12.68
C PHE A 533 -6.89 -33.27 12.14
N THR A 534 -7.35 -33.94 11.08
CA THR A 534 -8.75 -33.83 10.63
C THR A 534 -9.74 -34.25 11.73
N LYS A 535 -9.47 -35.35 12.45
CA LYS A 535 -10.35 -35.79 13.54
C LYS A 535 -10.42 -34.75 14.65
N ILE A 536 -9.29 -34.10 14.98
CA ILE A 536 -9.23 -33.04 16.00
C ILE A 536 -9.99 -31.80 15.51
N ALA A 537 -9.72 -31.31 14.31
CA ALA A 537 -10.39 -30.14 13.74
C ALA A 537 -11.91 -30.31 13.70
N HIS A 538 -12.41 -31.46 13.25
CA HIS A 538 -13.86 -31.75 13.22
C HIS A 538 -14.47 -31.90 14.64
N ASN A 539 -13.71 -32.40 15.62
CA ASN A 539 -14.16 -32.37 17.02
C ASN A 539 -14.24 -30.94 17.54
N TYR A 540 -13.25 -30.12 17.23
CA TYR A 540 -13.14 -28.76 17.72
C TYR A 540 -14.19 -27.86 17.09
N ILE A 541 -14.42 -27.93 15.78
CA ILE A 541 -15.45 -27.11 15.13
C ILE A 541 -16.85 -27.38 15.70
N SER A 542 -17.13 -28.65 16.07
CA SER A 542 -18.39 -29.04 16.71
C SER A 542 -18.55 -28.41 18.10
N LYS A 543 -17.48 -28.38 18.91
CA LYS A 543 -17.47 -27.75 20.25
C LYS A 543 -17.46 -26.23 20.18
N TRP A 544 -16.63 -25.66 19.31
CA TRP A 544 -16.56 -24.24 18.99
C TRP A 544 -17.95 -23.70 18.64
N ARG A 545 -18.73 -24.43 17.83
CA ARG A 545 -20.10 -24.05 17.50
C ARG A 545 -21.04 -24.01 18.73
N GLN A 546 -20.80 -24.84 19.74
CA GLN A 546 -21.55 -24.84 21.01
C GLN A 546 -21.13 -23.69 21.93
N TYR A 547 -19.85 -23.33 21.95
CA TYR A 547 -19.31 -22.30 22.85
C TYR A 547 -19.49 -20.88 22.32
N GLY A 548 -19.20 -20.69 21.03
CA GLY A 548 -19.03 -19.38 20.42
C GLY A 548 -20.29 -18.76 19.83
N PHE A 549 -21.49 -19.28 20.11
CA PHE A 549 -22.70 -18.83 19.44
C PHE A 549 -23.88 -18.64 20.39
N THR A 550 -24.71 -17.67 20.04
CA THR A 550 -25.97 -17.37 20.70
C THR A 550 -27.12 -17.76 19.78
N ASP A 551 -28.11 -18.46 20.33
CA ASP A 551 -29.34 -18.79 19.60
C ASP A 551 -30.22 -17.55 19.44
N SER A 552 -31.13 -17.58 18.46
CA SER A 552 -32.04 -16.46 18.24
C SER A 552 -33.00 -16.29 19.42
N THR A 553 -33.31 -15.04 19.74
CA THR A 553 -34.35 -14.64 20.69
C THR A 553 -35.42 -13.84 19.95
N PRO A 554 -36.56 -13.47 20.58
CA PRO A 554 -37.54 -12.59 19.94
C PRO A 554 -37.00 -11.22 19.50
N THR A 555 -35.86 -10.78 20.02
CA THR A 555 -35.28 -9.45 19.77
C THR A 555 -33.89 -9.46 19.16
N THR A 556 -33.23 -10.63 19.07
CA THR A 556 -31.88 -10.77 18.52
C THR A 556 -31.77 -12.00 17.62
N LEU A 557 -31.14 -11.84 16.45
CA LEU A 557 -30.86 -12.97 15.56
C LEU A 557 -29.76 -13.86 16.16
N ALA A 558 -29.72 -15.12 15.73
CA ALA A 558 -28.61 -16.01 16.07
C ALA A 558 -27.31 -15.49 15.44
N HIS A 559 -26.21 -15.54 16.19
CA HIS A 559 -24.90 -15.01 15.77
C HIS A 559 -23.76 -15.62 16.59
N SER A 560 -22.53 -15.39 16.14
CA SER A 560 -21.32 -15.72 16.92
C SER A 560 -21.06 -14.65 17.98
N ARG A 561 -20.67 -15.11 19.16
CA ARG A 561 -20.15 -14.28 20.24
C ARG A 561 -18.75 -13.81 19.91
N LEU A 562 -18.32 -12.66 20.43
CA LEU A 562 -16.89 -12.31 20.46
C LEU A 562 -16.16 -13.20 21.48
N ASN A 563 -16.73 -13.33 22.68
CA ASN A 563 -16.19 -14.10 23.80
C ASN A 563 -17.16 -15.23 24.18
N TYR A 564 -16.68 -16.46 24.38
CA TYR A 564 -17.54 -17.60 24.76
C TYR A 564 -18.38 -17.34 26.02
N ASN A 565 -17.84 -16.57 26.95
CA ASN A 565 -18.46 -16.29 28.24
C ASN A 565 -19.43 -15.10 28.19
N ASP A 566 -19.53 -14.39 27.07
CA ASP A 566 -20.42 -13.25 26.92
C ASP A 566 -21.42 -13.50 25.78
N PRO A 567 -22.66 -13.93 26.10
CA PRO A 567 -23.68 -14.20 25.09
C PRO A 567 -24.26 -12.94 24.43
N GLN A 568 -23.97 -11.74 24.95
CA GLN A 568 -24.36 -10.46 24.34
C GLN A 568 -23.28 -9.90 23.40
N SER A 569 -22.05 -10.40 23.52
CA SER A 569 -20.94 -9.97 22.68
C SER A 569 -21.12 -10.44 21.24
N HIS A 570 -20.51 -9.74 20.28
CA HIS A 570 -20.49 -10.10 18.87
C HIS A 570 -19.26 -9.52 18.18
N GLY A 571 -18.94 -9.99 16.97
CA GLY A 571 -17.90 -9.43 16.12
C GLY A 571 -17.94 -9.98 14.70
N ILE A 572 -17.19 -9.35 13.81
CA ILE A 572 -17.02 -9.81 12.43
C ILE A 572 -16.25 -11.13 12.46
N LEU A 573 -16.87 -12.19 11.94
CA LEU A 573 -16.25 -13.52 11.89
C LEU A 573 -15.43 -13.70 10.60
N TYR A 574 -14.42 -12.85 10.41
CA TYR A 574 -13.64 -12.74 9.17
C TYR A 574 -12.82 -14.01 8.86
N SER A 575 -12.51 -14.85 9.86
CA SER A 575 -11.79 -16.11 9.65
C SER A 575 -12.57 -17.14 8.82
N LEU A 576 -13.90 -16.99 8.68
CA LEU A 576 -14.72 -17.80 7.76
C LEU A 576 -14.20 -17.76 6.32
N TYR A 577 -13.59 -16.64 5.92
CA TYR A 577 -13.00 -16.47 4.60
C TYR A 577 -11.97 -17.56 4.29
N HIS A 578 -11.14 -17.95 5.26
CA HIS A 578 -10.03 -18.86 5.03
C HIS A 578 -10.46 -20.32 4.89
N ASP A 579 -11.56 -20.74 5.53
CA ASP A 579 -12.20 -22.04 5.26
C ASP A 579 -12.65 -22.15 3.80
N ALA A 580 -13.27 -21.07 3.30
CA ALA A 580 -13.75 -20.96 1.91
C ALA A 580 -12.58 -20.87 0.91
N LEU A 581 -11.59 -20.02 1.17
CA LEU A 581 -10.41 -19.82 0.33
C LEU A 581 -9.64 -21.13 0.13
N LEU A 582 -9.42 -21.89 1.21
CA LEU A 582 -8.68 -23.15 1.18
C LEU A 582 -9.54 -24.35 0.73
N GLY A 583 -10.86 -24.19 0.63
CA GLY A 583 -11.78 -25.26 0.26
C GLY A 583 -11.75 -26.42 1.25
N LEU A 584 -11.70 -26.10 2.55
CA LEU A 584 -11.64 -27.12 3.61
C LEU A 584 -13.01 -27.73 3.85
N ASN A 585 -14.09 -26.95 3.71
CA ASN A 585 -15.46 -27.35 4.05
C ASN A 585 -15.57 -27.85 5.51
N LEU A 586 -14.80 -27.23 6.41
CA LEU A 586 -14.77 -27.56 7.83
C LEU A 586 -15.93 -26.86 8.55
N VAL A 587 -16.16 -25.60 8.22
CA VAL A 587 -17.19 -24.79 8.87
C VAL A 587 -18.58 -25.14 8.31
N PRO A 588 -19.56 -25.46 9.19
CA PRO A 588 -20.91 -25.76 8.73
C PRO A 588 -21.55 -24.60 7.96
N ARG A 589 -22.26 -24.92 6.87
CA ARG A 589 -22.84 -23.92 5.95
C ARG A 589 -23.83 -22.97 6.63
N GLU A 590 -24.55 -23.45 7.64
CA GLU A 590 -25.48 -22.63 8.41
C GLU A 590 -24.80 -21.47 9.14
N VAL A 591 -23.50 -21.55 9.45
CA VAL A 591 -22.74 -20.46 10.08
C VAL A 591 -22.60 -19.28 9.13
N PHE A 592 -22.30 -19.53 7.85
CA PHE A 592 -22.21 -18.49 6.82
C PHE A 592 -23.56 -17.78 6.62
N SER A 593 -24.66 -18.55 6.54
CA SER A 593 -26.01 -17.99 6.46
C SER A 593 -26.39 -17.21 7.72
N MET A 594 -26.05 -17.73 8.90
CA MET A 594 -26.32 -17.08 10.18
C MET A 594 -25.65 -15.71 10.26
N GLN A 595 -24.35 -15.63 9.98
CA GLN A 595 -23.62 -14.36 9.99
C GLN A 595 -24.13 -13.39 8.93
N SER A 596 -24.39 -13.89 7.72
CA SER A 596 -24.96 -13.07 6.63
C SER A 596 -26.28 -12.42 7.04
N ASN A 597 -27.13 -13.12 7.78
CA ASN A 597 -28.39 -12.56 8.26
C ASN A 597 -28.22 -11.59 9.44
N PHE A 598 -27.14 -11.74 10.22
CA PHE A 598 -26.88 -10.95 11.41
C PHE A 598 -26.23 -9.59 11.09
N TYR A 599 -25.22 -9.54 10.22
CA TYR A 599 -24.51 -8.29 9.89
C TYR A 599 -25.41 -7.12 9.47
N PRO A 600 -26.49 -7.30 8.68
CA PRO A 600 -27.45 -6.24 8.36
C PRO A 600 -28.03 -5.50 9.58
N THR A 601 -28.02 -6.11 10.76
CA THR A 601 -28.50 -5.51 12.02
C THR A 601 -27.48 -4.62 12.72
N LEU A 602 -26.22 -4.65 12.28
CA LEU A 602 -25.09 -3.96 12.92
C LEU A 602 -24.51 -2.79 12.12
N PHE A 603 -24.94 -2.60 10.86
CA PHE A 603 -24.38 -1.54 10.02
C PHE A 603 -24.65 -0.16 10.62
N ASN A 604 -23.55 0.56 10.82
CA ASN A 604 -23.53 2.00 11.00
C ASN A 604 -23.38 2.70 9.63
N THR A 605 -23.12 4.01 9.65
CA THR A 605 -23.05 4.82 8.43
C THR A 605 -21.97 4.35 7.45
N TYR A 606 -20.83 3.88 7.97
CA TYR A 606 -19.62 3.61 7.21
C TYR A 606 -19.13 2.16 7.30
N GLY A 607 -19.80 1.29 8.05
CA GLY A 607 -19.44 -0.13 8.15
C GLY A 607 -20.10 -0.82 9.33
N VAL A 608 -19.68 -2.06 9.59
CA VAL A 608 -20.02 -2.86 10.78
C VAL A 608 -18.87 -2.75 11.78
N PRO A 609 -19.11 -2.40 13.06
CA PRO A 609 -18.07 -2.42 14.08
C PRO A 609 -17.36 -3.77 14.14
N LEU A 610 -16.03 -3.76 14.29
CA LEU A 610 -15.21 -4.98 14.31
C LEU A 610 -15.72 -5.98 15.35
N ASP A 611 -15.99 -5.50 16.56
CA ASP A 611 -16.64 -6.24 17.63
C ASP A 611 -17.24 -5.32 18.70
N THR A 612 -17.86 -5.91 19.73
CA THR A 612 -18.55 -5.17 20.81
C THR A 612 -17.68 -4.30 21.71
N ARG A 613 -16.34 -4.36 21.61
CA ARG A 613 -15.44 -3.55 22.43
C ARG A 613 -15.41 -2.08 21.98
N HIS A 614 -15.63 -1.82 20.69
CA HIS A 614 -15.40 -0.50 20.08
C HIS A 614 -16.37 -0.18 18.93
N GLY A 615 -16.40 1.10 18.50
CA GLY A 615 -17.19 1.57 17.36
C GLY A 615 -16.46 1.51 16.00
N TYR A 616 -15.17 1.20 16.01
CA TYR A 616 -14.33 1.17 14.81
C TYR A 616 -14.35 -0.19 14.09
N THR A 617 -13.87 -0.20 12.86
CA THR A 617 -13.75 -1.42 12.04
C THR A 617 -12.51 -1.40 11.15
N LYS A 618 -12.22 -2.56 10.53
CA LYS A 618 -11.15 -2.76 9.55
C LYS A 618 -11.68 -3.17 8.17
N ILE A 619 -11.18 -2.50 7.13
CA ILE A 619 -11.62 -2.71 5.73
C ILE A 619 -11.34 -4.14 5.24
N ASP A 620 -10.15 -4.66 5.50
CA ASP A 620 -9.74 -6.01 5.14
C ASP A 620 -10.67 -7.06 5.77
N TRP A 621 -10.99 -6.92 7.05
CA TRP A 621 -11.91 -7.83 7.75
C TRP A 621 -13.36 -7.72 7.28
N GLU A 622 -13.86 -6.52 7.02
CA GLU A 622 -15.17 -6.34 6.39
C GLU A 622 -15.23 -7.00 5.00
N LEU A 623 -14.17 -6.88 4.19
CA LEU A 623 -14.12 -7.47 2.85
C LEU A 623 -13.97 -8.99 2.88
N HIS A 624 -13.25 -9.54 3.85
CA HIS A 624 -13.17 -10.98 4.09
C HIS A 624 -14.55 -11.53 4.47
N ALA A 625 -15.27 -10.86 5.37
CA ALA A 625 -16.64 -11.24 5.73
C ALA A 625 -17.60 -11.08 4.54
N ALA A 626 -17.52 -9.98 3.80
CA ALA A 626 -18.33 -9.71 2.62
C ALA A 626 -18.16 -10.78 1.55
N ALA A 627 -16.93 -11.24 1.29
CA ALA A 627 -16.61 -12.24 0.27
C ALA A 627 -17.32 -13.59 0.50
N VAL A 628 -17.60 -13.95 1.75
CA VAL A 628 -18.29 -15.20 2.11
C VAL A 628 -19.74 -15.02 2.59
N ALA A 629 -20.23 -13.77 2.66
CA ALA A 629 -21.61 -13.45 2.99
C ALA A 629 -22.56 -13.66 1.79
N SER A 630 -23.87 -13.57 2.06
CA SER A 630 -24.88 -13.53 1.01
C SER A 630 -24.68 -12.32 0.10
N GLU A 631 -25.13 -12.40 -1.15
CA GLU A 631 -24.94 -11.32 -2.14
C GLU A 631 -25.53 -9.98 -1.65
N SER A 632 -26.70 -10.01 -1.03
CA SER A 632 -27.34 -8.81 -0.46
C SER A 632 -26.50 -8.17 0.65
N THR A 633 -25.92 -8.97 1.53
CA THR A 633 -25.09 -8.51 2.65
C THR A 633 -23.73 -8.01 2.17
N SER A 634 -23.10 -8.72 1.23
CA SER A 634 -21.85 -8.29 0.56
C SER A 634 -22.02 -6.90 -0.04
N LYS A 635 -23.14 -6.66 -0.70
CA LYS A 635 -23.45 -5.36 -1.30
C LYS A 635 -23.58 -4.24 -0.25
N MET A 636 -24.12 -4.53 0.94
CA MET A 636 -24.20 -3.55 2.04
C MET A 636 -22.81 -3.16 2.55
N PHE A 637 -21.89 -4.13 2.70
CA PHE A 637 -20.47 -3.84 2.99
C PHE A 637 -19.85 -2.96 1.91
N MET A 638 -20.03 -3.28 0.63
CA MET A 638 -19.43 -2.50 -0.46
C MET A 638 -19.95 -1.05 -0.47
N GLN A 639 -21.25 -0.86 -0.25
CA GLN A 639 -21.87 0.47 -0.25
C GLN A 639 -21.37 1.35 0.89
N THR A 640 -21.22 0.78 2.09
CA THR A 640 -20.74 1.50 3.27
C THR A 640 -19.25 1.82 3.18
N LEU A 641 -18.43 0.88 2.70
CA LEU A 641 -17.02 1.11 2.39
C LEU A 641 -16.81 2.16 1.30
N ARG A 642 -17.58 2.12 0.20
CA ARG A 642 -17.55 3.17 -0.82
C ARG A 642 -17.85 4.54 -0.21
N LYS A 643 -18.86 4.61 0.66
CA LYS A 643 -19.24 5.85 1.32
C LYS A 643 -18.12 6.35 2.23
N TYR A 644 -17.48 5.46 2.99
CA TYR A 644 -16.31 5.77 3.81
C TYR A 644 -15.19 6.40 2.97
N VAL A 645 -14.77 5.76 1.87
CA VAL A 645 -13.68 6.28 1.03
C VAL A 645 -14.05 7.64 0.42
N ALA A 646 -15.30 7.83 0.00
CA ALA A 646 -15.75 9.08 -0.62
C ALA A 646 -15.83 10.26 0.38
N GLU A 647 -16.20 9.99 1.62
CA GLU A 647 -16.54 11.02 2.62
C GLU A 647 -15.46 11.23 3.69
N THR A 648 -14.50 10.30 3.84
CA THR A 648 -13.46 10.44 4.86
C THR A 648 -12.68 11.74 4.68
N LYS A 649 -12.38 12.37 5.81
CA LYS A 649 -11.63 13.61 5.89
C LYS A 649 -10.12 13.36 6.00
N VAL A 650 -9.70 12.14 6.27
CA VAL A 650 -8.28 11.79 6.49
C VAL A 650 -7.48 12.03 5.21
N GLY A 651 -6.42 12.85 5.30
CA GLY A 651 -5.55 13.23 4.18
C GLY A 651 -4.27 12.40 4.05
N PHE A 652 -4.33 11.11 4.40
CA PHE A 652 -3.20 10.17 4.28
C PHE A 652 -3.51 9.04 3.28
N GLY A 653 -2.55 8.15 3.04
CA GLY A 653 -2.79 6.92 2.26
C GLY A 653 -3.95 6.10 2.84
N PHE A 654 -4.56 5.24 2.03
CA PHE A 654 -5.84 4.58 2.32
C PHE A 654 -5.86 3.95 3.72
N PRO A 655 -6.58 4.55 4.69
CA PRO A 655 -6.59 4.05 6.07
C PRO A 655 -7.47 2.82 6.16
N ASP A 656 -6.95 1.75 6.78
CA ASP A 656 -7.64 0.48 6.95
C ASP A 656 -8.52 0.43 8.21
N LEU A 657 -8.27 1.28 9.21
CA LEU A 657 -9.05 1.35 10.47
C LEU A 657 -9.77 2.70 10.62
N TYR A 658 -11.06 2.66 10.91
CA TYR A 658 -11.87 3.87 11.05
C TYR A 658 -13.11 3.67 11.94
N GLU A 659 -13.63 4.75 12.51
CA GLU A 659 -14.88 4.78 13.26
C GLU A 659 -16.08 4.63 12.32
N THR A 660 -16.92 3.62 12.55
CA THR A 660 -18.02 3.26 11.62
C THR A 660 -19.16 4.27 11.58
N ASP A 661 -19.23 5.18 12.56
CA ASP A 661 -20.22 6.25 12.62
C ASP A 661 -19.75 7.56 11.97
N THR A 662 -18.44 7.84 12.00
CA THR A 662 -17.88 9.16 11.63
C THR A 662 -16.88 9.15 10.49
N ALA A 663 -16.37 7.98 10.08
CA ALA A 663 -15.28 7.83 9.10
C ALA A 663 -13.95 8.49 9.51
N GLU A 664 -13.78 8.79 10.80
CA GLU A 664 -12.56 9.35 11.38
C GLU A 664 -11.64 8.22 11.86
N LEU A 665 -10.34 8.52 12.04
CA LEU A 665 -9.42 7.59 12.69
C LEU A 665 -9.84 7.42 14.16
N PRO A 666 -9.77 6.20 14.72
CA PRO A 666 -10.03 6.01 16.15
C PRO A 666 -9.04 6.80 17.00
N ALA A 667 -9.50 7.26 18.17
CA ALA A 667 -8.68 8.07 19.05
C ALA A 667 -7.42 7.30 19.49
N GLY A 668 -6.24 7.85 19.20
CA GLY A 668 -4.95 7.30 19.60
C GLY A 668 -4.42 6.17 18.70
N ILE A 669 -5.11 5.82 17.61
CA ILE A 669 -4.66 4.83 16.63
C ILE A 669 -4.55 5.49 15.26
N SER A 670 -3.46 5.26 14.53
CA SER A 670 -3.18 5.91 13.24
C SER A 670 -2.78 4.90 12.17
N PHE A 671 -3.69 3.97 11.87
CA PHE A 671 -3.48 2.98 10.82
C PHE A 671 -3.76 3.59 9.44
N ILE A 672 -2.70 4.16 8.88
CA ILE A 672 -2.70 4.81 7.57
C ILE A 672 -1.71 4.10 6.66
N THR A 673 -2.05 3.92 5.39
CA THR A 673 -1.09 3.41 4.40
C THR A 673 -0.53 2.00 4.67
N ARG A 674 -1.18 1.19 5.50
CA ARG A 674 -0.72 -0.17 5.88
C ARG A 674 -0.82 -1.15 4.69
N PRO A 675 0.05 -2.19 4.63
CA PRO A 675 -0.03 -3.23 3.60
C PRO A 675 -1.20 -4.20 3.76
N VAL A 676 -1.85 -4.22 4.93
CA VAL A 676 -3.04 -5.05 5.20
C VAL A 676 -4.19 -4.78 4.22
N ILE A 677 -4.17 -3.63 3.55
CA ILE A 677 -5.11 -3.31 2.46
C ILE A 677 -5.06 -4.29 1.28
N GLY A 678 -4.04 -5.16 1.20
CA GLY A 678 -4.04 -6.32 0.31
C GLY A 678 -5.25 -7.25 0.52
N GLY A 679 -5.83 -7.29 1.72
CA GLY A 679 -7.05 -8.04 2.03
C GLY A 679 -8.27 -7.61 1.22
N VAL A 680 -8.24 -6.40 0.63
CA VAL A 680 -9.29 -5.92 -0.29
C VAL A 680 -9.53 -6.86 -1.48
N PHE A 681 -8.52 -7.63 -1.88
CA PHE A 681 -8.60 -8.58 -3.00
C PHE A 681 -9.35 -9.88 -2.67
N ALA A 682 -10.02 -9.96 -1.51
CA ALA A 682 -10.70 -11.16 -1.02
C ALA A 682 -11.62 -11.84 -2.05
N GLN A 683 -12.45 -11.07 -2.75
CA GLN A 683 -13.37 -11.65 -3.75
C GLN A 683 -12.58 -12.23 -4.94
N LEU A 684 -11.59 -11.49 -5.45
CA LEU A 684 -10.77 -11.92 -6.59
C LEU A 684 -9.95 -13.17 -6.29
N ALA A 685 -9.36 -13.27 -5.10
CA ALA A 685 -8.59 -14.44 -4.69
C ALA A 685 -9.48 -15.70 -4.48
N LEU A 686 -10.75 -15.50 -4.13
CA LEU A 686 -11.75 -16.56 -3.91
C LEU A 686 -12.38 -17.07 -5.22
N GLU A 687 -12.33 -16.29 -6.31
CA GLU A 687 -12.86 -16.72 -7.60
C GLU A 687 -12.24 -18.04 -8.08
N GLY A 688 -13.09 -18.92 -8.63
CA GLY A 688 -12.68 -20.23 -9.11
C GLY A 688 -12.40 -21.27 -8.01
N ARG A 689 -12.59 -20.95 -6.73
CA ARG A 689 -12.40 -21.89 -5.61
C ARG A 689 -13.61 -22.77 -5.30
N GLY A 690 -14.70 -22.61 -6.04
CA GLY A 690 -15.91 -23.42 -5.89
C GLY A 690 -16.73 -23.09 -4.63
N PHE A 691 -16.40 -22.01 -3.92
CA PHE A 691 -17.26 -21.50 -2.86
C PHE A 691 -18.57 -20.97 -3.46
N VAL A 692 -19.68 -21.26 -2.79
CA VAL A 692 -21.02 -20.81 -3.18
C VAL A 692 -21.53 -19.96 -2.03
N ARG A 693 -21.83 -18.69 -2.29
CA ARG A 693 -22.37 -17.77 -1.27
C ARG A 693 -23.67 -18.32 -0.69
N PRO A 694 -23.98 -18.06 0.60
CA PRO A 694 -25.29 -18.39 1.14
C PRO A 694 -26.37 -17.60 0.39
N GLY A 695 -27.52 -18.26 0.20
CA GLY A 695 -28.67 -17.71 -0.53
C GLY A 695 -29.46 -16.66 0.23
#